data_AF-A0A929KCZ5-F1
#
_entry.id   AF-A0A929KCZ5-F1
#
_cell.length_a   1.000
_cell.length_b   1.000
_cell.length_c   1.000
_cell.angle_alpha   90.00
_cell.angle_beta   90.00
_cell.angle_gamma   90.00
#
_symmetry.space_group_name_H-M   'P 1'
#
loop_
_entity.id
_entity.type
_entity.pdbx_description
1 polymer ?
#
loop_
_entity_poly.entity_id
_entity_poly.type
_entity_poly.pdbx_seq_one_letter_code
_entity_poly.pdbx_strand_id
1 'polypeptide(L)'
;MAYGIKYKCTFSSVKGLEYKVYILQKDYNSAEYKLRMGGNPVQINYTSGSESKFEVIRGSECILNFFSEYDGQFTEIMTADKNEFMIQVWVNGSLHWQGYVIQDNYSEPFQSAPYQVSLRATDGLGDLKLMDFAKDNGTVFLSNMTFAEAILNCLGQLKNGTKLVTSNNLFEARIDRNTVSNETFNQLTVNPFIFLKDQLNAKKCDEVLKTILQLFQCYIFYKAGKYYVERVNYKLSETLTRRTYNINFNDAQEVSNVVSSENIRSSITHNGALRFINNDHNSTYVSAFNKVTLDSDSVDPSNVVVNNLFRFWDDNTSIPFSWNKIGTLAIAKRDFGRDGSGLQIITKAADNQISYSTNMLMPARTSFQGSLTATGNDSLSIKLASRGNVRLMVKATTPSTTYYLTCSGYTENSELKYQPWFKTTTTTCKIDALGGDRQTSAEGAWFVTTLNVPIPAGTTTLDFGFMPSYTSANYGDVECLIREFTPTIKAGDAARSTGDNYSIVSNKNVRETYDDFKPQLGEFANNGLSNQILINTSTGRTYTQDWYRDGKSESKALFQIAVQSILNQYRTPYRQFSGSIYGEFDFGKVYEIETLNGWYMPYKVSSDLKADLHQVEFFELLNDDDVSSDKYTRFVNYKDGDYTTRSNVLAGTGQDGGGRPSRGTRLT
;
A
#
# COMPACT_ATOMS: atom_id res chain seq x y z
N MET A 1 3.38 10.95 26.57
CA MET A 1 3.92 9.74 27.24
C MET A 1 5.40 9.69 26.90
N ALA A 2 6.27 9.68 27.90
CA ALA A 2 7.72 9.73 27.71
C ALA A 2 8.35 8.45 28.26
N TYR A 3 9.39 7.95 27.60
CA TYR A 3 10.16 6.81 28.10
C TYR A 3 11.26 7.32 29.02
N GLY A 4 11.28 6.83 30.26
CA GLY A 4 12.32 7.13 31.24
C GLY A 4 13.35 6.01 31.32
N ILE A 5 14.61 6.37 31.57
CA ILE A 5 15.70 5.39 31.70
C ILE A 5 15.52 4.65 33.04
N LYS A 6 15.36 3.33 32.98
CA LYS A 6 15.28 2.49 34.18
C LYS A 6 16.58 1.73 34.39
N TYR A 7 17.11 1.14 33.33
CA TYR A 7 18.37 0.42 33.38
C TYR A 7 19.39 1.04 32.44
N LYS A 8 20.63 1.15 32.90
CA LYS A 8 21.75 1.66 32.10
C LYS A 8 22.97 0.77 32.17
N CYS A 9 23.71 0.74 31.07
CA CYS A 9 25.01 0.13 31.03
C CYS A 9 25.93 0.83 30.03
N THR A 10 27.22 0.69 30.26
CA THR A 10 28.27 1.15 29.36
C THR A 10 29.31 0.05 29.16
N PHE A 11 29.77 -0.12 27.93
CA PHE A 11 30.90 -0.98 27.62
C PHE A 11 31.70 -0.38 26.46
N SER A 12 32.98 -0.75 26.36
CA SER A 12 33.83 -0.39 25.23
C SER A 12 34.00 -1.60 24.33
N SER A 13 33.99 -1.37 23.01
CA SER A 13 34.34 -2.42 22.05
C SER A 13 35.85 -2.64 21.99
N VAL A 14 36.28 -3.70 21.31
CA VAL A 14 37.71 -4.01 21.09
C VAL A 14 38.41 -2.87 20.34
N LYS A 15 37.70 -2.16 19.46
CA LYS A 15 38.19 -0.95 18.77
C LYS A 15 38.17 0.33 19.62
N GLY A 16 37.72 0.26 20.88
CA GLY A 16 37.67 1.41 21.78
C GLY A 16 36.46 2.33 21.59
N LEU A 17 35.43 1.90 20.86
CA LEU A 17 34.18 2.65 20.74
C LEU A 17 33.38 2.54 22.05
N GLU A 18 32.87 3.66 22.57
CA GLU A 18 32.05 3.68 23.78
C GLU A 18 30.58 3.46 23.43
N TYR A 19 30.04 2.34 23.89
CA TYR A 19 28.63 2.01 23.78
C TYR A 19 27.90 2.29 25.08
N LYS A 20 26.75 2.98 24.97
CA LYS A 20 25.80 3.18 26.08
C LYS A 20 24.49 2.50 25.73
N VAL A 21 24.03 1.63 26.62
CA VAL A 21 22.77 0.91 26.45
C VAL A 21 21.80 1.34 27.53
N TYR A 22 20.59 1.69 27.12
CA TYR A 22 19.50 2.04 28.00
C TYR A 22 18.32 1.10 27.77
N ILE A 23 17.75 0.58 28.86
CA ILE A 23 16.42 0.00 28.86
C ILE A 23 15.51 1.06 29.48
N LEU A 24 14.57 1.54 28.68
CA LEU A 24 13.63 2.56 29.06
C LEU A 24 12.27 1.93 29.32
N GLN A 25 11.57 2.44 30.33
CA GLN A 25 10.19 2.08 30.64
C GLN A 25 9.29 3.30 30.39
N LYS A 26 8.10 3.04 29.84
CA LYS A 26 7.09 4.05 29.61
C LYS A 26 6.63 4.70 30.93
N ASP A 27 6.57 6.04 30.94
CA ASP A 27 6.15 6.88 32.07
C ASP A 27 6.96 6.67 33.37
N TYR A 28 8.18 6.12 33.25
CA TYR A 28 9.09 5.92 34.38
C TYR A 28 9.81 7.20 34.77
N ASN A 29 9.72 7.59 36.04
CA ASN A 29 10.33 8.82 36.58
C ASN A 29 11.12 8.58 37.88
N SER A 30 11.63 7.35 38.07
CA SER A 30 12.32 6.94 39.29
C SER A 30 13.83 6.75 39.07
N ALA A 31 14.53 6.19 40.07
CA ALA A 31 15.98 6.04 40.04
C ALA A 31 16.49 5.02 38.99
N GLU A 32 17.61 5.34 38.35
CA GLU A 32 18.24 4.46 37.36
C GLU A 32 19.09 3.36 38.02
N TYR A 33 19.03 2.14 37.50
CA TYR A 33 19.81 0.98 37.93
C TYR A 33 20.92 0.65 36.93
N LYS A 34 22.10 0.26 37.44
CA LYS A 34 23.23 -0.15 36.58
C LYS A 34 23.17 -1.65 36.33
N LEU A 35 23.21 -2.07 35.07
CA LEU A 35 23.29 -3.49 34.69
C LEU A 35 24.73 -3.95 34.52
N ARG A 36 25.00 -5.18 34.92
CA ARG A 36 26.24 -5.89 34.62
C ARG A 36 26.07 -6.73 33.36
N MET A 37 26.79 -6.40 32.29
CA MET A 37 26.65 -7.10 31.01
C MET A 37 27.35 -8.46 30.98
N GLY A 38 26.84 -9.33 30.11
CA GLY A 38 27.41 -10.64 29.78
C GLY A 38 28.66 -10.54 28.87
N GLY A 39 29.12 -11.70 28.41
CA GLY A 39 30.28 -11.80 27.51
C GLY A 39 30.09 -11.01 26.21
N ASN A 40 28.95 -11.24 25.54
CA ASN A 40 28.52 -10.61 24.29
C ASN A 40 27.31 -9.70 24.58
N PRO A 41 27.55 -8.46 25.07
CA PRO A 41 26.53 -7.62 25.68
C PRO A 41 25.39 -7.29 24.71
N VAL A 42 25.72 -6.93 23.47
CA VAL A 42 24.75 -6.46 22.47
C VAL A 42 25.04 -7.14 21.15
N GLN A 43 24.03 -7.81 20.60
CA GLN A 43 24.03 -8.35 19.26
C GLN A 43 22.90 -7.72 18.45
N ILE A 44 23.20 -7.21 17.26
CA ILE A 44 22.18 -6.66 16.33
C ILE A 44 22.11 -7.54 15.10
N ASN A 45 20.92 -8.07 14.84
CA ASN A 45 20.68 -8.96 13.70
C ASN A 45 19.75 -8.27 12.71
N TYR A 46 20.18 -8.14 11.47
CA TYR A 46 19.34 -7.82 10.32
C TYR A 46 18.93 -9.11 9.65
N THR A 47 17.62 -9.32 9.49
CA THR A 47 17.06 -10.52 8.89
C THR A 47 16.30 -10.19 7.62
N SER A 48 16.21 -11.18 6.73
CA SER A 48 15.40 -11.10 5.52
C SER A 48 14.49 -12.31 5.44
N GLY A 49 13.22 -12.09 5.10
CA GLY A 49 12.20 -13.14 4.99
C GLY A 49 12.34 -14.03 3.75
N SER A 50 13.18 -13.65 2.79
CA SER A 50 13.48 -14.42 1.60
C SER A 50 14.92 -14.21 1.15
N GLU A 51 15.40 -15.04 0.22
CA GLU A 51 16.72 -14.90 -0.43
C GLU A 51 16.65 -14.04 -1.70
N SER A 52 15.56 -13.29 -1.88
CA SER A 52 15.40 -12.38 -3.02
C SER A 52 16.02 -11.02 -2.72
N LYS A 53 16.79 -10.48 -3.68
CA LYS A 53 17.25 -9.08 -3.67
C LYS A 53 16.10 -8.08 -3.49
N PHE A 54 14.88 -8.44 -3.92
CA PHE A 54 13.70 -7.57 -3.92
C PHE A 54 12.75 -7.81 -2.74
N GLU A 55 13.19 -8.52 -1.69
CA GLU A 55 12.43 -8.59 -0.44
C GLU A 55 12.19 -7.19 0.11
N VAL A 56 10.91 -6.84 0.31
CA VAL A 56 10.49 -5.47 0.64
C VAL A 56 10.79 -5.13 2.09
N ILE A 57 10.48 -6.00 3.05
CA ILE A 57 10.61 -5.68 4.48
C ILE A 57 11.81 -6.43 5.05
N ARG A 58 12.81 -5.68 5.52
CA ARG A 58 14.01 -6.22 6.17
C ARG A 58 14.07 -5.73 7.61
N GLY A 59 13.64 -6.59 8.52
CA GLY A 59 13.57 -6.29 9.96
C GLY A 59 14.91 -6.46 10.65
N SER A 60 15.04 -5.82 11.80
CA SER A 60 16.18 -5.91 12.70
C SER A 60 15.76 -6.20 14.13
N GLU A 61 16.58 -7.00 14.82
CA GLU A 61 16.43 -7.31 16.24
C GLU A 61 17.72 -7.00 17.00
N CYS A 62 17.58 -6.72 18.29
CA CYS A 62 18.68 -6.55 19.22
C CYS A 62 18.55 -7.59 20.33
N ILE A 63 19.62 -8.33 20.58
CA ILE A 63 19.75 -9.28 21.68
C ILE A 63 20.69 -8.67 22.70
N LEU A 64 20.19 -8.47 23.92
CA LEU A 64 20.93 -7.91 25.05
C LEU A 64 21.20 -9.02 26.06
N ASN A 65 22.47 -9.22 26.42
CA ASN A 65 22.88 -10.22 27.39
C ASN A 65 23.48 -9.57 28.64
N PHE A 66 22.92 -9.84 29.81
CA PHE A 66 23.33 -9.27 31.09
C PHE A 66 23.14 -10.26 32.24
N PHE A 67 23.72 -9.98 33.40
CA PHE A 67 23.60 -10.81 34.59
C PHE A 67 22.42 -10.37 35.46
N SER A 68 21.69 -11.35 35.96
CA SER A 68 20.76 -11.20 37.08
C SER A 68 21.50 -11.42 38.40
N GLU A 69 21.32 -10.52 39.35
CA GLU A 69 22.00 -10.58 40.67
C GLU A 69 21.19 -11.34 41.72
N TYR A 70 19.88 -11.51 41.50
CA TYR A 70 18.99 -12.27 42.36
C TYR A 70 17.81 -12.83 41.55
N ASP A 71 17.18 -13.88 42.08
CA ASP A 71 16.13 -14.61 41.36
C ASP A 71 14.92 -13.70 41.05
N GLY A 72 14.50 -13.71 39.79
CA GLY A 72 13.32 -12.96 39.34
C GLY A 72 13.50 -11.45 39.21
N GLN A 73 14.74 -10.93 39.19
CA GLN A 73 15.04 -9.49 39.09
C GLN A 73 14.31 -8.76 37.93
N PHE A 74 14.07 -9.46 36.81
CA PHE A 74 13.50 -8.87 35.58
C PHE A 74 12.09 -9.37 35.26
N THR A 75 11.40 -9.98 36.23
CA THR A 75 10.02 -10.48 36.06
C THR A 75 9.07 -9.38 35.57
N GLU A 76 9.30 -8.13 36.00
CA GLU A 76 8.49 -6.97 35.58
C GLU A 76 8.53 -6.71 34.08
N ILE A 77 9.66 -6.95 33.41
CA ILE A 77 9.79 -6.75 31.96
C ILE A 77 8.92 -7.78 31.22
N MET A 78 8.64 -8.91 31.86
CA MET A 78 7.89 -10.04 31.27
C MET A 78 6.39 -9.93 31.47
N THR A 79 5.97 -9.38 32.61
CA THR A 79 4.55 -9.10 32.88
C THR A 79 4.07 -7.77 32.31
N ALA A 80 4.98 -7.02 31.68
CA ALA A 80 4.70 -5.72 31.11
C ALA A 80 3.76 -5.81 29.90
N ASP A 81 3.12 -4.69 29.56
CA ASP A 81 2.30 -4.59 28.35
C ASP A 81 3.18 -4.41 27.10
N LYS A 82 2.63 -4.75 25.92
CA LYS A 82 3.32 -4.53 24.64
C LYS A 82 3.81 -3.08 24.52
N ASN A 83 5.05 -2.91 24.09
CA ASN A 83 5.75 -1.63 23.93
C ASN A 83 5.98 -0.85 25.23
N GLU A 84 5.81 -1.44 26.42
CA GLU A 84 6.11 -0.74 27.68
C GLU A 84 7.62 -0.52 27.89
N PHE A 85 8.44 -1.47 27.44
CA PHE A 85 9.89 -1.41 27.52
C PHE A 85 10.54 -1.24 26.14
N MET A 86 11.54 -0.37 26.07
CA MET A 86 12.30 -0.05 24.86
C MET A 86 13.81 -0.12 25.16
N ILE A 87 14.59 -0.65 24.22
CA ILE A 87 16.06 -0.64 24.29
C ILE A 87 16.58 0.45 23.36
N GLN A 88 17.55 1.23 23.83
CA GLN A 88 18.34 2.15 23.00
C GLN A 88 19.83 1.86 23.15
N VAL A 89 20.51 1.75 22.00
CA VAL A 89 21.95 1.58 21.90
C VAL A 89 22.54 2.84 21.28
N TRP A 90 23.44 3.48 22.00
CA TRP A 90 24.14 4.70 21.58
C TRP A 90 25.62 4.40 21.42
N VAL A 91 26.24 4.98 20.38
CA VAL A 91 27.69 4.94 20.18
C VAL A 91 28.21 6.37 20.03
N ASN A 92 29.23 6.73 20.81
CA ASN A 92 29.83 8.09 20.78
C ASN A 92 28.80 9.24 20.81
N GLY A 93 27.71 9.08 21.57
CA GLY A 93 26.65 10.09 21.70
C GLY A 93 25.60 10.13 20.57
N SER A 94 25.70 9.25 19.57
CA SER A 94 24.70 9.10 18.50
C SER A 94 23.92 7.80 18.65
N LEU A 95 22.60 7.85 18.36
CA LEU A 95 21.76 6.66 18.40
C LEU A 95 22.17 5.67 17.31
N HIS A 96 22.54 4.45 17.70
CA HIS A 96 22.92 3.38 16.79
C HIS A 96 21.70 2.51 16.44
N TRP A 97 20.93 2.10 17.44
CA TRP A 97 19.74 1.26 17.28
C TRP A 97 18.74 1.47 18.41
N GLN A 98 17.45 1.30 18.14
CA GLN A 98 16.41 1.25 19.17
C GLN A 98 15.24 0.36 18.76
N GLY A 99 14.50 -0.15 19.74
CA GLY A 99 13.34 -1.01 19.48
C GLY A 99 12.65 -1.47 20.74
N TYR A 100 11.46 -2.05 20.59
CA TYR A 100 10.64 -2.52 21.70
C TYR A 100 11.02 -3.94 22.12
N VAL A 101 11.00 -4.17 23.42
CA VAL A 101 11.26 -5.48 24.02
C VAL A 101 10.14 -6.46 23.67
N ILE A 102 10.51 -7.67 23.25
CA ILE A 102 9.56 -8.77 23.00
C ILE A 102 9.41 -9.58 24.30
N GLN A 103 8.20 -9.64 24.84
CA GLN A 103 7.90 -10.28 26.12
C GLN A 103 7.70 -11.80 26.02
N ASP A 104 7.26 -12.29 24.86
CA ASP A 104 6.77 -13.67 24.69
C ASP A 104 7.84 -14.77 24.78
N ASN A 105 9.14 -14.44 24.86
CA ASN A 105 10.24 -15.42 24.75
C ASN A 105 11.25 -15.34 25.89
N TYR A 106 10.78 -15.12 27.12
CA TYR A 106 11.65 -15.10 28.28
C TYR A 106 12.07 -16.49 28.74
N SER A 107 13.36 -16.67 28.98
CA SER A 107 13.89 -17.87 29.61
C SER A 107 15.03 -17.49 30.55
N GLU A 108 14.91 -17.89 31.81
CA GLU A 108 15.98 -17.80 32.79
C GLU A 108 16.56 -19.20 33.04
N PRO A 109 17.89 -19.33 33.12
CA PRO A 109 18.50 -20.56 33.58
C PRO A 109 18.19 -20.78 35.07
N PHE A 110 17.75 -21.98 35.43
CA PHE A 110 17.53 -22.37 36.83
C PHE A 110 18.87 -22.69 37.51
N GLN A 111 19.61 -21.65 37.92
CA GLN A 111 20.93 -21.72 38.54
C GLN A 111 21.05 -20.69 39.66
N SER A 112 21.99 -20.89 40.60
CA SER A 112 22.25 -19.92 41.66
C SER A 112 22.77 -18.60 41.08
N ALA A 113 22.24 -17.47 41.56
CA ALA A 113 22.70 -16.15 41.15
C ALA A 113 24.21 -15.94 41.44
N PRO A 114 24.95 -15.20 40.58
CA PRO A 114 24.48 -14.52 39.38
C PRO A 114 24.47 -15.41 38.13
N TYR A 115 23.41 -15.32 37.33
CA TYR A 115 23.27 -16.02 36.05
C TYR A 115 22.99 -15.05 34.90
N GLN A 116 23.30 -15.47 33.66
CA GLN A 116 23.09 -14.63 32.47
C GLN A 116 21.65 -14.74 31.98
N VAL A 117 21.05 -13.60 31.68
CA VAL A 117 19.72 -13.42 31.08
C VAL A 117 19.88 -12.78 29.70
N SER A 118 19.01 -13.15 28.76
CA SER A 118 18.97 -12.58 27.42
C SER A 118 17.61 -11.92 27.18
N LEU A 119 17.64 -10.68 26.71
CA LEU A 119 16.46 -9.90 26.34
C LEU A 119 16.48 -9.61 24.85
N ARG A 120 15.36 -9.82 24.16
CA ARG A 120 15.24 -9.51 22.74
C ARG A 120 14.36 -8.28 22.53
N ALA A 121 14.77 -7.42 21.62
CA ALA A 121 13.98 -6.29 21.17
C ALA A 121 13.93 -6.25 19.64
N THR A 122 12.85 -5.69 19.09
CA THR A 122 12.59 -5.60 17.64
C THR A 122 12.41 -4.15 17.21
N ASP A 123 12.76 -3.85 15.95
CA ASP A 123 12.48 -2.55 15.34
C ASP A 123 10.98 -2.29 15.07
N GLY A 124 10.14 -3.32 15.20
CA GLY A 124 8.70 -3.24 15.01
C GLY A 124 8.22 -3.34 13.56
N LEU A 125 9.10 -3.41 12.55
CA LEU A 125 8.67 -3.54 11.15
C LEU A 125 7.84 -4.83 10.92
N GLY A 126 8.11 -5.88 11.69
CA GLY A 126 7.31 -7.11 11.68
C GLY A 126 5.88 -6.95 12.22
N ASP A 127 5.66 -6.00 13.14
CA ASP A 127 4.35 -5.74 13.76
C ASP A 127 3.33 -5.11 12.80
N LEU A 128 3.79 -4.57 11.68
CA LEU A 128 2.92 -3.98 10.65
C LEU A 128 1.89 -4.97 10.09
N LYS A 129 2.13 -6.28 10.22
CA LYS A 129 1.19 -7.36 9.87
C LYS A 129 -0.05 -7.40 10.78
N LEU A 130 0.07 -6.85 11.98
CA LEU A 130 -0.99 -6.82 12.98
C LEU A 130 -1.78 -5.50 12.93
N MET A 131 -1.21 -4.45 12.34
CA MET A 131 -1.75 -3.09 12.30
C MET A 131 -2.60 -2.84 11.06
N ASP A 132 -3.82 -2.33 11.25
CA ASP A 132 -4.71 -1.94 10.15
C ASP A 132 -4.35 -0.56 9.61
N PHE A 133 -4.44 -0.37 8.29
CA PHE A 133 -4.22 0.94 7.67
C PHE A 133 -5.41 1.88 7.88
N ALA A 134 -5.55 2.34 9.12
CA ALA A 134 -6.60 3.25 9.57
C ALA A 134 -6.00 4.36 10.45
N LYS A 135 -6.79 5.38 10.74
CA LYS A 135 -6.46 6.43 11.71
C LYS A 135 -6.56 5.88 13.13
N ASP A 136 -5.99 6.60 14.09
CA ASP A 136 -6.01 6.24 15.52
C ASP A 136 -7.42 6.03 16.09
N ASN A 137 -8.43 6.70 15.53
CA ASN A 137 -9.83 6.53 15.92
C ASN A 137 -10.52 5.34 15.22
N GLY A 138 -9.77 4.48 14.52
CA GLY A 138 -10.27 3.33 13.76
C GLY A 138 -10.90 3.67 12.41
N THR A 139 -10.95 4.96 12.02
CA THR A 139 -11.55 5.34 10.73
C THR A 139 -10.59 5.14 9.56
N VAL A 140 -11.11 4.64 8.44
CA VAL A 140 -10.33 4.41 7.23
C VAL A 140 -9.96 5.72 6.52
N PHE A 141 -8.85 5.70 5.80
CA PHE A 141 -8.46 6.79 4.92
C PHE A 141 -9.27 6.74 3.63
N LEU A 142 -10.06 7.79 3.35
CA LEU A 142 -10.86 7.91 2.12
C LEU A 142 -10.50 9.14 1.29
N SER A 143 -9.62 10.00 1.80
CA SER A 143 -9.07 11.13 1.07
C SER A 143 -7.80 10.68 0.35
N ASN A 144 -7.71 11.05 -0.92
CA ASN A 144 -6.50 10.82 -1.72
C ASN A 144 -5.26 11.29 -0.99
N MET A 145 -4.21 10.49 -1.11
CA MET A 145 -2.96 10.67 -0.41
C MET A 145 -1.79 10.41 -1.33
N THR A 146 -0.64 10.97 -1.00
CA THR A 146 0.62 10.65 -1.68
C THR A 146 1.16 9.29 -1.23
N PHE A 147 2.06 8.68 -2.00
CA PHE A 147 2.72 7.47 -1.52
C PHE A 147 3.55 7.71 -0.25
N ALA A 148 4.20 8.87 -0.14
CA ALA A 148 4.92 9.27 1.05
C ALA A 148 3.97 9.34 2.27
N GLU A 149 2.81 9.96 2.11
CA GLU A 149 1.78 10.01 3.16
C GLU A 149 1.28 8.62 3.56
N ALA A 150 1.05 7.72 2.60
CA ALA A 150 0.65 6.34 2.88
C ALA A 150 1.72 5.60 3.70
N ILE A 151 3.00 5.69 3.29
CA ILE A 151 4.14 5.08 4.00
C ILE A 151 4.28 5.68 5.41
N LEU A 152 4.20 7.00 5.54
CA LEU A 152 4.27 7.71 6.81
C LEU A 152 3.15 7.29 7.77
N ASN A 153 1.91 7.16 7.28
CA ASN A 153 0.78 6.69 8.08
C ASN A 153 1.00 5.24 8.58
N CYS A 154 1.57 4.35 7.77
CA CYS A 154 1.94 3.01 8.22
C CYS A 154 3.01 3.04 9.32
N LEU A 155 4.07 3.83 9.13
CA LEU A 155 5.20 3.88 10.07
C LEU A 155 4.88 4.66 11.36
N GLY A 156 3.95 5.61 11.31
CA GLY A 156 3.48 6.37 12.46
C GLY A 156 2.83 5.50 13.53
N GLN A 157 2.15 4.42 13.13
CA GLN A 157 1.52 3.48 14.07
C GLN A 157 2.53 2.68 14.90
N LEU A 158 3.76 2.48 14.39
CA LEU A 158 4.81 1.78 15.12
C LEU A 158 5.33 2.58 16.31
N LYS A 159 5.27 3.91 16.28
CA LYS A 159 5.77 4.82 17.33
C LYS A 159 7.25 4.63 17.75
N ASN A 160 8.03 3.88 16.95
CA ASN A 160 9.45 3.60 17.21
C ASN A 160 10.38 4.62 16.52
N GLY A 161 10.44 4.64 15.19
CA GLY A 161 11.29 5.57 14.42
C GLY A 161 10.66 6.94 14.23
N THR A 162 11.50 7.99 14.25
CA THR A 162 11.04 9.39 14.14
C THR A 162 11.10 9.96 12.72
N LYS A 163 11.83 9.29 11.82
CA LYS A 163 12.05 9.78 10.45
C LYS A 163 11.97 8.65 9.44
N LEU A 164 11.49 8.98 8.25
CA LEU A 164 11.55 8.18 7.04
C LEU A 164 12.56 8.80 6.09
N VAL A 165 13.49 8.01 5.56
CA VAL A 165 14.49 8.43 4.59
C VAL A 165 14.26 7.65 3.30
N THR A 166 13.92 8.33 2.21
CA THR A 166 13.67 7.69 0.91
C THR A 166 14.82 7.97 -0.06
N SER A 167 15.17 6.97 -0.87
CA SER A 167 16.15 7.06 -1.96
C SER A 167 15.64 6.30 -3.18
N ASN A 168 14.91 6.99 -4.04
CA ASN A 168 14.41 6.46 -5.31
C ASN A 168 14.88 7.34 -6.47
N ASN A 169 15.37 6.70 -7.53
CA ASN A 169 15.84 7.36 -8.75
C ASN A 169 14.88 7.17 -9.94
N LEU A 170 13.68 6.63 -9.73
CA LEU A 170 12.62 6.64 -10.74
C LEU A 170 11.86 7.95 -10.68
N PHE A 171 11.55 8.50 -11.84
CA PHE A 171 10.77 9.71 -12.00
C PHE A 171 9.80 9.56 -13.17
N GLU A 172 8.61 10.15 -13.01
CA GLU A 172 7.65 10.34 -14.08
C GLU A 172 8.04 11.58 -14.90
N ALA A 173 7.75 11.56 -16.21
CA ALA A 173 8.11 12.57 -17.22
C ALA A 173 7.93 14.03 -16.78
N ARG A 174 6.87 14.32 -16.02
CA ARG A 174 6.42 15.68 -15.65
C ARG A 174 6.85 16.11 -14.26
N ILE A 175 7.54 15.26 -13.49
CA ILE A 175 8.14 15.67 -12.23
C ILE A 175 9.35 16.56 -12.51
N ASP A 176 9.34 17.81 -12.02
CA ASP A 176 10.50 18.70 -12.13
C ASP A 176 11.63 18.22 -11.22
N ARG A 177 12.72 17.78 -11.84
CA ARG A 177 13.92 17.26 -11.18
C ARG A 177 14.90 18.32 -10.72
N ASN A 178 14.80 19.54 -11.25
CA ASN A 178 15.66 20.63 -10.79
C ASN A 178 15.34 20.98 -9.33
N THR A 179 14.11 20.73 -8.92
CA THR A 179 13.66 20.79 -7.53
C THR A 179 14.03 19.50 -6.81
N VAL A 180 15.18 19.47 -6.13
CA VAL A 180 15.71 18.27 -5.46
C VAL A 180 14.80 17.65 -4.39
N SER A 181 13.88 18.44 -3.81
CA SER A 181 12.88 17.95 -2.86
C SER A 181 11.76 17.14 -3.53
N ASN A 182 11.61 17.24 -4.85
CA ASN A 182 10.67 16.41 -5.60
C ASN A 182 11.21 14.98 -5.72
N GLU A 183 10.34 14.02 -5.45
CA GLU A 183 10.56 12.60 -5.69
C GLU A 183 9.26 11.91 -6.10
N THR A 184 9.36 10.66 -6.56
CA THR A 184 8.18 9.88 -6.93
C THR A 184 7.18 9.72 -5.78
N PHE A 185 7.65 9.53 -4.54
CA PHE A 185 6.74 9.26 -3.43
C PHE A 185 5.94 10.48 -2.95
N ASN A 186 6.47 11.70 -3.05
CA ASN A 186 5.73 12.91 -2.64
C ASN A 186 4.93 13.56 -3.77
N GLN A 187 5.25 13.28 -5.04
CA GLN A 187 4.53 13.85 -6.18
C GLN A 187 3.35 12.98 -6.64
N LEU A 188 3.46 11.66 -6.48
CA LEU A 188 2.42 10.73 -6.93
C LEU A 188 1.45 10.37 -5.83
N THR A 189 0.21 10.13 -6.25
CA THR A 189 -0.95 9.85 -5.41
C THR A 189 -1.62 8.56 -5.83
N VAL A 190 -2.36 8.00 -4.88
CA VAL A 190 -3.13 6.78 -5.06
C VAL A 190 -4.52 6.96 -4.44
N ASN A 191 -5.49 6.26 -5.01
CA ASN A 191 -6.83 6.20 -4.48
C ASN A 191 -6.86 5.26 -3.24
N PRO A 192 -7.13 5.76 -2.02
CA PRO A 192 -7.02 4.96 -0.79
C PRO A 192 -7.92 3.74 -0.74
N PHE A 193 -8.95 3.69 -1.60
CA PHE A 193 -9.84 2.55 -1.69
C PHE A 193 -9.13 1.24 -2.07
N ILE A 194 -7.94 1.28 -2.70
CA ILE A 194 -7.13 0.07 -2.94
C ILE A 194 -6.60 -0.57 -1.65
N PHE A 195 -6.54 0.22 -0.57
CA PHE A 195 -6.11 -0.22 0.76
C PHE A 195 -7.27 -0.68 1.63
N LEU A 196 -8.47 -0.81 1.06
CA LEU A 196 -9.59 -1.44 1.73
C LEU A 196 -9.63 -2.94 1.38
N LYS A 197 -9.90 -3.76 2.39
CA LYS A 197 -10.19 -5.18 2.22
C LYS A 197 -11.66 -5.39 1.83
N ASP A 198 -12.54 -4.59 2.43
CA ASP A 198 -13.98 -4.54 2.15
C ASP A 198 -14.55 -3.11 2.31
N GLN A 199 -15.81 -2.95 2.68
CA GLN A 199 -16.46 -1.64 2.79
C GLN A 199 -15.76 -0.68 3.77
N LEU A 200 -15.36 -1.15 4.96
CA LEU A 200 -14.77 -0.30 6.01
C LEU A 200 -13.60 -0.94 6.74
N ASN A 201 -13.24 -2.17 6.40
CA ASN A 201 -12.03 -2.79 6.94
C ASN A 201 -10.84 -2.47 6.05
N ALA A 202 -9.81 -1.88 6.63
CA ALA A 202 -8.55 -1.61 5.95
C ALA A 202 -7.72 -2.90 5.74
N LYS A 203 -6.83 -2.87 4.75
CA LYS A 203 -5.71 -3.81 4.64
C LYS A 203 -4.70 -3.56 5.75
N LYS A 204 -3.87 -4.55 6.03
CA LYS A 204 -2.76 -4.41 6.97
C LYS A 204 -1.69 -3.47 6.44
N CYS A 205 -1.01 -2.76 7.33
CA CYS A 205 0.05 -1.82 6.95
C CYS A 205 1.20 -2.50 6.20
N ASP A 206 1.50 -3.78 6.51
CA ASP A 206 2.53 -4.53 5.76
C ASP A 206 2.12 -4.76 4.30
N GLU A 207 0.86 -5.11 4.04
CA GLU A 207 0.31 -5.29 2.70
C GLU A 207 0.32 -3.98 1.92
N VAL A 208 -0.02 -2.86 2.56
CA VAL A 208 0.03 -1.51 1.98
C VAL A 208 1.45 -1.14 1.57
N LEU A 209 2.43 -1.31 2.46
CA LEU A 209 3.83 -1.04 2.14
C LEU A 209 4.36 -1.92 1.01
N LYS A 210 4.05 -3.22 1.01
CA LYS A 210 4.43 -4.13 -0.09
C LYS A 210 3.80 -3.69 -1.41
N THR A 211 2.53 -3.32 -1.39
CA THR A 211 1.80 -2.84 -2.57
C THR A 211 2.48 -1.63 -3.22
N ILE A 212 2.99 -0.70 -2.42
CA ILE A 212 3.69 0.50 -2.92
C ILE A 212 5.14 0.18 -3.31
N LEU A 213 5.92 -0.40 -2.40
CA LEU A 213 7.37 -0.50 -2.54
C LEU A 213 7.82 -1.56 -3.56
N GLN A 214 7.05 -2.64 -3.72
CA GLN A 214 7.38 -3.72 -4.67
C GLN A 214 7.42 -3.21 -6.12
N LEU A 215 6.51 -2.32 -6.50
CA LEU A 215 6.46 -1.74 -7.84
C LEU A 215 7.73 -0.96 -8.18
N PHE A 216 8.23 -0.17 -7.22
CA PHE A 216 9.45 0.63 -7.38
C PHE A 216 10.73 -0.15 -7.11
N GLN A 217 10.62 -1.42 -6.70
CA GLN A 217 11.74 -2.30 -6.34
C GLN A 217 12.55 -1.73 -5.18
N CYS A 218 11.82 -1.14 -4.24
CA CYS A 218 12.36 -0.59 -3.01
C CYS A 218 12.20 -1.60 -1.88
N TYR A 219 13.13 -1.55 -0.94
CA TYR A 219 13.04 -2.26 0.33
C TYR A 219 13.13 -1.26 1.48
N ILE A 220 12.58 -1.63 2.62
CA ILE A 220 12.60 -0.88 3.87
C ILE A 220 13.44 -1.61 4.93
N PHE A 221 14.25 -0.86 5.66
CA PHE A 221 14.99 -1.34 6.82
C PHE A 221 15.12 -0.25 7.89
N TYR A 222 15.46 -0.65 9.10
CA TYR A 222 15.59 0.25 10.24
C TYR A 222 17.06 0.47 10.66
N LYS A 223 17.44 1.72 10.91
CA LYS A 223 18.78 2.06 11.42
C LYS A 223 18.76 3.40 12.15
N ALA A 224 19.45 3.48 13.30
CA ALA A 224 19.70 4.74 14.00
C ALA A 224 18.43 5.59 14.26
N GLY A 225 17.32 4.96 14.64
CA GLY A 225 16.06 5.66 14.92
C GLY A 225 15.24 6.07 13.69
N LYS A 226 15.64 5.63 12.49
CA LYS A 226 15.04 6.03 11.21
C LYS A 226 14.74 4.82 10.34
N TYR A 227 13.67 4.92 9.56
CA TYR A 227 13.35 3.96 8.50
C TYR A 227 13.96 4.42 7.18
N TYR A 228 14.61 3.52 6.45
CA TYR A 228 15.20 3.79 5.15
C TYR A 228 14.47 3.00 4.09
N VAL A 229 13.95 3.68 3.07
CA VAL A 229 13.35 3.09 1.87
C VAL A 229 14.27 3.36 0.70
N GLU A 230 14.88 2.32 0.14
CA GLU A 230 15.90 2.47 -0.90
C GLU A 230 15.65 1.52 -2.06
N ARG A 231 15.86 2.02 -3.29
CA ARG A 231 15.73 1.21 -4.49
C ARG A 231 16.98 0.36 -4.73
N VAL A 232 16.80 -0.94 -4.94
CA VAL A 232 17.92 -1.91 -5.12
C VAL A 232 18.86 -1.47 -6.25
N ASN A 233 18.32 -1.15 -7.43
CA ASN A 233 19.15 -0.75 -8.57
C ASN A 233 19.84 0.60 -8.39
N TYR A 234 19.34 1.48 -7.51
CA TYR A 234 20.00 2.77 -7.26
C TYR A 234 21.26 2.61 -6.40
N LYS A 235 21.41 1.49 -5.68
CA LYS A 235 22.63 1.13 -4.94
C LYS A 235 23.86 0.88 -5.82
N LEU A 236 23.69 0.81 -7.13
CA LEU A 236 24.79 0.81 -8.10
C LEU A 236 25.41 2.20 -8.28
N SER A 237 24.79 3.28 -7.79
CA SER A 237 25.41 4.61 -7.73
C SER A 237 26.30 4.74 -6.50
N GLU A 238 27.36 5.55 -6.59
CA GLU A 238 28.25 5.84 -5.46
C GLU A 238 27.58 6.71 -4.39
N THR A 239 26.84 7.74 -4.82
CA THR A 239 26.14 8.67 -3.95
C THR A 239 24.64 8.55 -4.17
N LEU A 240 23.88 8.54 -3.07
CA LEU A 240 22.41 8.57 -3.11
C LEU A 240 21.89 9.93 -2.64
N THR A 241 20.93 10.47 -3.38
CA THR A 241 20.09 11.59 -2.91
C THR A 241 18.96 11.06 -2.01
N ARG A 242 18.93 11.55 -0.78
CA ARG A 242 18.00 11.15 0.29
C ARG A 242 16.99 12.25 0.57
N ARG A 243 15.70 11.92 0.66
CA ARG A 243 14.65 12.80 1.18
C ARG A 243 14.23 12.30 2.55
N THR A 244 14.33 13.16 3.56
CA THR A 244 14.02 12.82 4.95
C THR A 244 12.72 13.48 5.37
N TYR A 245 11.72 12.67 5.70
CA TYR A 245 10.42 13.07 6.24
C TYR A 245 10.38 12.84 7.74
N ASN A 246 9.68 13.71 8.47
CA ASN A 246 9.37 13.49 9.88
C ASN A 246 8.13 12.60 9.99
N ILE A 247 8.11 11.71 10.98
CA ILE A 247 6.97 10.85 11.28
C ILE A 247 6.22 11.47 12.45
N ASN A 248 4.94 11.82 12.24
CA ASN A 248 4.07 12.29 13.30
C ASN A 248 3.35 11.08 13.93
N PHE A 249 3.27 11.01 15.27
CA PHE A 249 2.67 9.85 15.95
C PHE A 249 1.23 10.06 16.43
N ASN A 250 0.81 11.30 16.59
CA ASN A 250 -0.51 11.65 17.15
C ASN A 250 -1.26 12.67 16.28
N ASP A 251 -0.63 13.14 15.20
CA ASP A 251 -1.14 14.18 14.32
C ASP A 251 -1.15 13.67 12.88
N ALA A 252 -1.85 14.39 12.01
CA ALA A 252 -1.81 14.11 10.58
C ALA A 252 -0.36 14.16 10.06
N GLN A 253 -0.04 13.28 9.11
CA GLN A 253 1.27 13.29 8.48
C GLN A 253 1.43 14.54 7.63
N GLU A 254 2.58 15.19 7.74
CA GLU A 254 2.98 16.28 6.86
C GLU A 254 4.00 15.78 5.85
N VAL A 255 3.71 15.96 4.56
CA VAL A 255 4.61 15.55 3.48
C VAL A 255 5.59 16.68 3.18
N SER A 256 6.52 16.91 4.11
CA SER A 256 7.64 17.83 3.94
C SER A 256 8.95 17.08 4.14
N ASN A 257 9.94 17.37 3.30
CA ASN A 257 11.24 16.70 3.35
C ASN A 257 12.43 17.65 3.42
N VAL A 258 13.52 17.11 3.98
CA VAL A 258 14.86 17.69 3.90
C VAL A 258 15.71 16.81 3.01
N VAL A 259 16.42 17.43 2.07
CA VAL A 259 17.28 16.73 1.11
C VAL A 259 18.71 16.63 1.65
N SER A 260 19.31 15.46 1.50
CA SER A 260 20.74 15.25 1.71
C SER A 260 21.32 14.35 0.61
N SER A 261 22.65 14.31 0.50
CA SER A 261 23.36 13.37 -0.36
C SER A 261 24.41 12.63 0.46
N GLU A 262 24.55 11.32 0.24
CA GLU A 262 25.43 10.47 1.03
C GLU A 262 26.15 9.45 0.15
N ASN A 263 27.47 9.34 0.34
CA ASN A 263 28.28 8.28 -0.28
C ASN A 263 28.02 6.95 0.44
N ILE A 264 27.64 5.94 -0.33
CA ILE A 264 27.28 4.62 0.20
C ILE A 264 28.35 3.56 -0.04
N ARG A 265 29.52 3.92 -0.56
CA ARG A 265 30.61 2.99 -0.85
C ARG A 265 31.45 2.69 0.38
N SER A 266 31.93 1.47 0.42
CA SER A 266 32.91 0.98 1.38
C SER A 266 33.65 -0.20 0.75
N SER A 267 34.71 -0.65 1.40
CA SER A 267 35.53 -1.77 0.92
C SER A 267 35.85 -2.73 2.06
N ILE A 268 35.86 -4.02 1.76
CA ILE A 268 36.34 -5.09 2.64
C ILE A 268 37.64 -5.61 2.05
N THR A 269 38.74 -5.52 2.81
CA THR A 269 40.07 -5.93 2.36
C THR A 269 40.79 -6.68 3.48
N HIS A 270 41.77 -7.50 3.15
CA HIS A 270 42.52 -8.31 4.13
C HIS A 270 43.19 -7.45 5.21
N ASN A 271 43.67 -6.26 4.85
CA ASN A 271 44.39 -5.34 5.73
C ASN A 271 43.66 -4.00 5.98
N GLY A 272 42.37 -3.92 5.64
CA GLY A 272 41.58 -2.69 5.76
C GLY A 272 40.98 -2.45 7.14
N ALA A 273 40.23 -1.35 7.23
CA ALA A 273 39.43 -1.02 8.42
C ALA A 273 38.30 -2.03 8.67
N LEU A 274 37.79 -2.63 7.60
CA LEU A 274 36.86 -3.76 7.62
C LEU A 274 37.54 -4.93 6.91
N ARG A 275 37.76 -6.03 7.63
CA ARG A 275 38.62 -7.13 7.19
C ARG A 275 38.05 -8.50 7.49
N PHE A 276 38.48 -9.48 6.72
CA PHE A 276 38.15 -10.89 6.87
C PHE A 276 38.75 -11.48 8.16
N ILE A 277 38.01 -12.36 8.84
CA ILE A 277 38.50 -13.13 10.00
C ILE A 277 37.99 -14.59 9.95
N ASN A 278 38.43 -15.46 10.87
CA ASN A 278 37.97 -16.85 11.05
C ASN A 278 38.15 -17.82 9.87
N ASN A 279 38.52 -17.36 8.68
CA ASN A 279 38.66 -18.17 7.47
C ASN A 279 37.40 -18.98 7.12
N ASP A 280 36.21 -18.44 7.39
CA ASP A 280 34.91 -19.07 7.18
C ASP A 280 34.13 -18.52 5.97
N HIS A 281 34.82 -17.78 5.11
CA HIS A 281 34.21 -17.10 3.97
C HIS A 281 33.84 -18.07 2.86
N ASN A 282 32.68 -17.87 2.27
CA ASN A 282 32.17 -18.66 1.17
C ASN A 282 31.60 -17.74 0.07
N SER A 283 31.73 -18.18 -1.18
CA SER A 283 31.10 -17.54 -2.33
C SER A 283 30.32 -18.58 -3.13
N THR A 284 29.00 -18.42 -3.16
CA THR A 284 28.09 -19.27 -3.93
C THR A 284 27.53 -18.49 -5.11
N TYR A 285 27.04 -19.20 -6.13
CA TYR A 285 26.39 -18.57 -7.28
C TYR A 285 24.89 -18.86 -7.26
N VAL A 286 24.10 -17.80 -7.49
CA VAL A 286 22.65 -17.92 -7.69
C VAL A 286 22.35 -18.00 -9.19
N SER A 287 21.31 -18.75 -9.56
CA SER A 287 20.90 -18.93 -10.95
C SER A 287 20.44 -17.61 -11.58
N ALA A 288 20.69 -17.48 -12.89
CA ALA A 288 20.19 -16.37 -13.68
C ALA A 288 18.77 -16.62 -14.17
N PHE A 289 18.01 -15.54 -14.36
CA PHE A 289 16.74 -15.56 -15.08
C PHE A 289 16.95 -15.23 -16.56
N ASN A 290 16.32 -16.00 -17.45
CA ASN A 290 16.28 -15.66 -18.88
C ASN A 290 15.11 -14.74 -19.24
N LYS A 291 14.05 -14.78 -18.45
CA LYS A 291 12.78 -14.14 -18.72
C LYS A 291 12.16 -13.65 -17.42
N VAL A 292 11.64 -12.44 -17.46
CA VAL A 292 10.79 -11.91 -16.40
C VAL A 292 9.44 -11.60 -17.02
N THR A 293 8.37 -12.03 -16.36
CA THR A 293 7.01 -11.61 -16.70
C THR A 293 6.42 -10.76 -15.60
N LEU A 294 5.52 -9.89 -16.02
CA LEU A 294 4.68 -9.07 -15.17
C LEU A 294 3.24 -9.32 -15.59
N ASP A 295 2.43 -9.76 -14.63
CA ASP A 295 0.99 -9.83 -14.78
C ASP A 295 0.36 -8.74 -13.91
N SER A 296 -0.26 -7.75 -14.54
CA SER A 296 -0.97 -6.70 -13.83
C SER A 296 -2.37 -6.55 -14.39
N ASP A 297 -3.34 -6.70 -13.49
CA ASP A 297 -4.73 -6.45 -13.78
C ASP A 297 -5.22 -5.27 -12.94
N SER A 298 -6.07 -4.48 -13.55
CA SER A 298 -6.78 -3.39 -12.93
C SER A 298 -7.79 -3.91 -11.94
N VAL A 299 -7.90 -3.23 -10.80
CA VAL A 299 -8.88 -3.55 -9.77
C VAL A 299 -10.04 -2.57 -9.89
N ASP A 300 -11.14 -3.05 -10.47
CA ASP A 300 -12.42 -2.38 -10.41
C ASP A 300 -12.98 -2.50 -8.98
N PRO A 301 -13.39 -1.39 -8.35
CA PRO A 301 -14.01 -1.48 -7.04
C PRO A 301 -15.34 -2.22 -7.16
N SER A 302 -15.59 -3.17 -6.27
CA SER A 302 -16.87 -3.90 -6.21
C SER A 302 -18.07 -2.97 -5.95
N ASN A 303 -17.81 -1.78 -5.41
CA ASN A 303 -18.79 -0.74 -5.14
C ASN A 303 -18.18 0.67 -5.26
N VAL A 304 -18.96 1.63 -5.76
CA VAL A 304 -18.51 3.02 -5.91
C VAL A 304 -18.58 3.82 -4.61
N VAL A 305 -19.42 3.40 -3.67
CA VAL A 305 -19.64 4.11 -2.39
C VAL A 305 -19.19 3.29 -1.20
N VAL A 306 -18.92 3.94 -0.07
CA VAL A 306 -18.62 3.26 1.20
C VAL A 306 -19.90 3.07 2.01
N ASN A 307 -19.98 1.99 2.79
CA ASN A 307 -21.11 1.72 3.69
C ASN A 307 -22.46 1.67 2.95
N ASN A 308 -22.48 1.01 1.77
CA ASN A 308 -23.69 0.78 0.97
C ASN A 308 -24.82 0.05 1.68
N LEU A 309 -24.48 -0.74 2.70
CA LEU A 309 -25.45 -1.54 3.45
C LEU A 309 -25.95 -0.82 4.71
N PHE A 310 -25.52 0.43 4.96
CA PHE A 310 -25.91 1.22 6.14
C PHE A 310 -25.78 0.45 7.46
N ARG A 311 -24.73 -0.38 7.58
CA ARG A 311 -24.49 -1.20 8.78
C ARG A 311 -23.83 -0.39 9.89
N PHE A 312 -23.08 0.62 9.52
CA PHE A 312 -22.27 1.44 10.43
C PHE A 312 -22.85 2.85 10.54
N TRP A 313 -23.04 3.33 11.77
CA TRP A 313 -23.64 4.62 12.10
C TRP A 313 -22.80 5.32 13.16
N ASP A 314 -22.81 6.65 13.14
CA ASP A 314 -22.32 7.47 14.24
C ASP A 314 -23.45 7.60 15.27
N ASP A 315 -23.23 7.03 16.45
CA ASP A 315 -24.22 7.00 17.53
C ASP A 315 -24.58 8.41 18.04
N ASN A 316 -23.70 9.40 17.88
CA ASN A 316 -23.97 10.77 18.32
C ASN A 316 -24.82 11.56 17.32
N THR A 317 -24.61 11.35 16.02
CA THR A 317 -25.28 12.13 14.97
C THR A 317 -26.45 11.40 14.33
N SER A 318 -26.58 10.08 14.56
CA SER A 318 -27.52 9.21 13.84
C SER A 318 -27.38 9.35 12.32
N ILE A 319 -26.15 9.52 11.83
CA ILE A 319 -25.82 9.56 10.40
C ILE A 319 -25.02 8.29 10.06
N PRO A 320 -25.30 7.62 8.92
CA PRO A 320 -24.47 6.51 8.48
C PRO A 320 -23.02 6.93 8.31
N PHE A 321 -22.07 6.11 8.77
CA PHE A 321 -20.65 6.42 8.65
C PHE A 321 -20.26 6.60 7.18
N SER A 322 -19.44 7.61 6.88
CA SER A 322 -19.05 8.03 5.51
C SER A 322 -20.18 8.57 4.62
N TRP A 323 -21.28 9.03 5.22
CA TRP A 323 -22.35 9.78 4.55
C TRP A 323 -22.51 11.16 5.16
N ASN A 324 -22.91 12.14 4.35
CA ASN A 324 -23.10 13.53 4.74
C ASN A 324 -24.55 13.93 4.55
N LYS A 325 -25.11 14.57 5.58
CA LYS A 325 -26.47 15.11 5.58
C LYS A 325 -26.43 16.60 5.25
N ILE A 326 -27.19 17.03 4.25
CA ILE A 326 -27.29 18.42 3.81
C ILE A 326 -28.70 18.94 4.11
N GLY A 327 -28.81 20.09 4.75
CA GLY A 327 -30.08 20.73 5.11
C GLY A 327 -30.74 20.11 6.36
N THR A 328 -32.06 20.22 6.44
CA THR A 328 -32.88 19.80 7.60
C THR A 328 -33.46 18.40 7.43
N LEU A 329 -32.80 17.55 6.64
CA LEU A 329 -33.21 16.15 6.46
C LEU A 329 -33.21 15.43 7.83
N ALA A 330 -34.34 14.83 8.17
CA ALA A 330 -34.54 13.96 9.32
C ALA A 330 -34.38 12.52 8.85
N ILE A 331 -33.39 11.85 9.42
CA ILE A 331 -33.07 10.45 9.17
C ILE A 331 -32.96 9.71 10.50
N ALA A 332 -33.16 8.41 10.48
CA ALA A 332 -32.95 7.54 11.63
C ALA A 332 -32.35 6.20 11.21
N LYS A 333 -31.61 5.60 12.15
CA LYS A 333 -31.23 4.19 12.08
C LYS A 333 -32.44 3.35 12.46
N ARG A 334 -32.80 2.38 11.62
CA ARG A 334 -33.86 1.41 11.93
C ARG A 334 -33.27 0.01 12.00
N ASP A 335 -33.44 -0.65 13.14
CA ASP A 335 -32.98 -2.03 13.33
C ASP A 335 -34.09 -3.02 12.98
N PHE A 336 -33.73 -4.04 12.22
CA PHE A 336 -34.63 -5.10 11.73
C PHE A 336 -34.28 -6.48 12.33
N GLY A 337 -33.63 -6.51 13.49
CA GLY A 337 -33.24 -7.75 14.16
C GLY A 337 -32.23 -8.56 13.34
N ARG A 338 -32.63 -9.74 12.84
CA ARG A 338 -31.75 -10.64 12.05
C ARG A 338 -31.30 -10.05 10.71
N ASP A 339 -32.04 -9.08 10.18
CA ASP A 339 -31.77 -8.45 8.88
C ASP A 339 -30.79 -7.26 8.95
N GLY A 340 -30.33 -6.91 10.16
CA GLY A 340 -29.41 -5.79 10.41
C GLY A 340 -30.11 -4.42 10.50
N SER A 341 -29.33 -3.35 10.37
CA SER A 341 -29.81 -1.96 10.40
C SER A 341 -30.03 -1.42 8.99
N GLY A 342 -30.97 -0.48 8.84
CA GLY A 342 -31.20 0.26 7.60
C GLY A 342 -31.41 1.75 7.85
N LEU A 343 -31.33 2.52 6.77
CA LEU A 343 -31.56 3.96 6.74
C LEU A 343 -33.05 4.25 6.60
N GLN A 344 -33.60 5.04 7.52
CA GLN A 344 -34.92 5.63 7.42
C GLN A 344 -34.83 7.11 7.07
N ILE A 345 -35.51 7.55 6.02
CA ILE A 345 -35.72 8.98 5.72
C ILE A 345 -37.11 9.37 6.21
N ILE A 346 -37.15 10.21 7.24
CA ILE A 346 -38.38 10.65 7.92
C ILE A 346 -38.94 11.90 7.27
N THR A 347 -38.07 12.80 6.78
CA THR A 347 -38.51 14.01 6.10
C THR A 347 -39.31 13.66 4.85
N LYS A 348 -40.52 14.22 4.76
CA LYS A 348 -41.42 14.13 3.62
C LYS A 348 -41.31 15.43 2.81
N ALA A 349 -41.30 15.34 1.48
CA ALA A 349 -41.35 16.52 0.60
C ALA A 349 -42.12 16.20 -0.68
N ALA A 350 -42.87 17.18 -1.19
CA ALA A 350 -43.53 17.10 -2.49
C ALA A 350 -42.54 17.31 -3.63
N ASP A 351 -42.91 16.89 -4.85
CA ASP A 351 -42.03 16.91 -6.02
C ASP A 351 -41.49 18.31 -6.37
N ASN A 352 -42.25 19.36 -6.07
CA ASN A 352 -41.88 20.76 -6.28
C ASN A 352 -40.94 21.34 -5.20
N GLN A 353 -40.66 20.61 -4.13
CA GLN A 353 -39.81 21.05 -3.00
C GLN A 353 -38.41 20.43 -3.02
N ILE A 354 -38.08 19.68 -4.07
CA ILE A 354 -36.89 18.81 -4.12
C ILE A 354 -35.85 19.44 -5.04
N SER A 355 -34.65 19.70 -4.51
CA SER A 355 -33.54 20.34 -5.24
C SER A 355 -32.18 19.68 -4.95
N TYR A 356 -31.27 19.71 -5.92
CA TYR A 356 -29.91 19.14 -5.82
C TYR A 356 -28.98 19.85 -4.82
N SER A 357 -29.52 20.75 -3.98
CA SER A 357 -28.75 21.55 -3.03
C SER A 357 -29.26 21.49 -1.58
N THR A 358 -30.44 20.91 -1.33
CA THR A 358 -31.08 20.96 -0.01
C THR A 358 -31.73 19.63 0.35
N ASN A 359 -31.72 19.28 1.64
CA ASN A 359 -32.42 18.11 2.20
C ASN A 359 -32.04 16.82 1.49
N MET A 360 -30.75 16.48 1.51
CA MET A 360 -30.24 15.27 0.88
C MET A 360 -29.21 14.56 1.75
N LEU A 361 -29.13 13.25 1.56
CA LEU A 361 -28.09 12.41 2.14
C LEU A 361 -27.19 11.92 1.00
N MET A 362 -25.89 12.22 1.06
CA MET A 362 -24.94 11.83 0.01
C MET A 362 -23.73 11.11 0.60
N PRO A 363 -23.08 10.20 -0.16
CA PRO A 363 -21.81 9.63 0.25
C PRO A 363 -20.76 10.74 0.41
N ALA A 364 -19.92 10.66 1.45
CA ALA A 364 -18.86 11.65 1.67
C ALA A 364 -17.74 11.55 0.62
N ARG A 365 -17.55 10.37 0.04
CA ARG A 365 -16.53 10.03 -0.96
C ARG A 365 -17.07 8.95 -1.88
N THR A 366 -16.60 8.97 -3.14
CA THR A 366 -16.81 7.90 -4.11
C THR A 366 -15.46 7.37 -4.58
N SER A 367 -15.38 6.07 -4.83
CA SER A 367 -14.15 5.40 -5.30
C SER A 367 -13.88 5.65 -6.78
N PHE A 368 -14.89 6.13 -7.52
CA PHE A 368 -14.76 6.47 -8.93
C PHE A 368 -13.98 7.77 -9.12
N GLN A 369 -12.80 7.65 -9.73
CA GLN A 369 -11.99 8.77 -10.19
C GLN A 369 -11.55 8.46 -11.62
N GLY A 370 -12.23 9.01 -12.63
CA GLY A 370 -11.84 8.74 -14.01
C GLY A 370 -12.75 9.39 -15.04
N SER A 371 -12.20 9.68 -16.21
CA SER A 371 -12.93 10.10 -17.41
C SER A 371 -13.15 8.89 -18.33
N LEU A 372 -14.37 8.36 -18.42
CA LEU A 372 -14.66 7.19 -19.28
C LEU A 372 -14.44 7.52 -20.76
N THR A 373 -13.76 6.63 -21.49
CA THR A 373 -13.39 6.81 -22.90
C THR A 373 -14.61 6.73 -23.84
N ALA A 374 -14.50 7.33 -25.02
CA ALA A 374 -15.58 7.64 -25.96
C ALA A 374 -16.35 6.44 -26.60
N THR A 375 -16.14 5.19 -26.16
CA THR A 375 -16.78 4.00 -26.74
C THR A 375 -18.16 3.65 -26.15
N GLY A 376 -18.67 4.44 -25.19
CA GLY A 376 -20.12 4.58 -24.93
C GLY A 376 -20.90 3.39 -24.36
N ASN A 377 -20.25 2.27 -24.01
CA ASN A 377 -20.97 1.06 -23.56
C ASN A 377 -20.89 0.78 -22.05
N ASP A 378 -20.10 1.53 -21.28
CA ASP A 378 -20.03 1.34 -19.82
C ASP A 378 -21.36 1.72 -19.17
N SER A 379 -21.82 0.87 -18.25
CA SER A 379 -23.09 1.07 -17.57
C SER A 379 -22.91 1.17 -16.06
N LEU A 380 -23.68 2.08 -15.47
CA LEU A 380 -23.85 2.17 -14.03
C LEU A 380 -25.00 1.22 -13.65
N SER A 381 -24.66 0.18 -12.91
CA SER A 381 -25.58 -0.79 -12.33
C SER A 381 -25.83 -0.42 -10.88
N ILE A 382 -27.04 0.04 -10.55
CA ILE A 382 -27.43 0.43 -9.19
C ILE A 382 -28.38 -0.62 -8.64
N LYS A 383 -27.94 -1.39 -7.67
CA LYS A 383 -28.80 -2.27 -6.88
C LYS A 383 -29.30 -1.51 -5.65
N LEU A 384 -30.60 -1.37 -5.51
CA LEU A 384 -31.25 -0.72 -4.37
C LEU A 384 -32.23 -1.69 -3.72
N ALA A 385 -32.12 -1.86 -2.40
CA ALA A 385 -33.13 -2.56 -1.62
C ALA A 385 -33.84 -1.60 -0.68
N SER A 386 -35.14 -1.41 -0.88
CA SER A 386 -35.94 -0.44 -0.13
C SER A 386 -37.32 -0.95 0.27
N ARG A 387 -37.92 -0.29 1.27
CA ARG A 387 -39.35 -0.33 1.57
C ARG A 387 -39.88 1.10 1.43
N GLY A 388 -41.03 1.27 0.80
CA GLY A 388 -41.55 2.60 0.50
C GLY A 388 -40.92 3.22 -0.74
N ASN A 389 -41.36 4.44 -1.02
CA ASN A 389 -40.87 5.18 -2.17
C ASN A 389 -39.50 5.80 -1.87
N VAL A 390 -38.54 5.60 -2.76
CA VAL A 390 -37.20 6.17 -2.69
C VAL A 390 -37.00 7.13 -3.85
N ARG A 391 -36.39 8.27 -3.55
CA ARG A 391 -35.94 9.20 -4.59
C ARG A 391 -34.42 9.18 -4.65
N LEU A 392 -33.92 8.69 -5.78
CA LEU A 392 -32.50 8.56 -6.07
C LEU A 392 -32.02 9.74 -6.90
N MET A 393 -30.93 10.34 -6.42
CA MET A 393 -30.15 11.37 -7.08
C MET A 393 -28.88 10.73 -7.64
N VAL A 394 -28.66 10.85 -8.95
CA VAL A 394 -27.36 10.52 -9.56
C VAL A 394 -27.01 11.61 -10.54
N LYS A 395 -25.84 12.22 -10.34
CA LYS A 395 -25.29 13.29 -11.16
C LYS A 395 -23.97 12.81 -11.77
N ALA A 396 -23.91 12.79 -13.10
CA ALA A 396 -22.70 12.48 -13.86
C ALA A 396 -22.15 13.79 -14.44
N THR A 397 -20.93 14.16 -14.07
CA THR A 397 -20.29 15.39 -14.55
C THR A 397 -19.27 15.05 -15.63
N THR A 398 -19.33 15.73 -16.76
CA THR A 398 -18.29 15.71 -17.82
C THR A 398 -17.58 17.07 -17.84
N PRO A 399 -16.44 17.24 -18.55
CA PRO A 399 -15.78 18.54 -18.66
C PRO A 399 -16.66 19.67 -19.25
N SER A 400 -17.67 19.31 -20.07
CA SER A 400 -18.52 20.28 -20.78
C SER A 400 -19.95 20.36 -20.26
N THR A 401 -20.47 19.31 -19.60
CA THR A 401 -21.90 19.18 -19.31
C THR A 401 -22.17 18.28 -18.10
N THR A 402 -23.19 18.61 -17.33
CA THR A 402 -23.69 17.78 -16.23
C THR A 402 -24.98 17.07 -16.64
N TYR A 403 -25.05 15.79 -16.33
CA TYR A 403 -26.19 14.93 -16.60
C TYR A 403 -26.82 14.43 -15.30
N TYR A 404 -28.13 14.28 -15.30
CA TYR A 404 -28.94 13.85 -14.18
C TYR A 404 -29.72 12.59 -14.56
N LEU A 405 -29.75 11.62 -13.64
CA LEU A 405 -30.51 10.39 -13.83
C LEU A 405 -32.01 10.66 -13.76
N THR A 406 -32.74 10.05 -14.67
CA THR A 406 -34.19 9.96 -14.65
C THR A 406 -34.58 8.51 -14.93
N CYS A 407 -35.78 8.11 -14.54
CA CYS A 407 -36.30 6.79 -14.83
C CYS A 407 -37.81 6.83 -15.02
N SER A 408 -38.33 5.89 -15.81
CA SER A 408 -39.76 5.64 -15.97
C SER A 408 -40.10 4.24 -15.49
N GLY A 409 -41.11 4.14 -14.63
CA GLY A 409 -41.67 2.85 -14.22
C GLY A 409 -42.54 2.25 -15.32
N TYR A 410 -42.46 0.95 -15.53
CA TYR A 410 -43.36 0.17 -16.39
C TYR A 410 -43.65 -1.18 -15.74
N THR A 411 -44.79 -1.80 -16.05
CA THR A 411 -45.14 -3.12 -15.52
C THR A 411 -44.88 -4.18 -16.57
N GLU A 412 -44.12 -5.21 -16.22
CA GLU A 412 -43.84 -6.38 -17.05
C GLU A 412 -44.02 -7.63 -16.20
N ASN A 413 -44.78 -8.62 -16.68
CA ASN A 413 -45.07 -9.87 -15.94
C ASN A 413 -45.59 -9.65 -14.51
N SER A 414 -46.39 -8.62 -14.27
CA SER A 414 -46.89 -8.21 -12.94
C SER A 414 -45.82 -7.68 -11.97
N GLU A 415 -44.60 -7.43 -12.44
CA GLU A 415 -43.53 -6.76 -11.70
C GLU A 415 -43.37 -5.31 -12.18
N LEU A 416 -43.20 -4.36 -11.26
CA LEU A 416 -42.85 -2.99 -11.60
C LEU A 416 -41.34 -2.90 -11.84
N LYS A 417 -40.96 -2.56 -13.06
CA LYS A 417 -39.58 -2.35 -13.51
C LYS A 417 -39.33 -0.88 -13.82
N TYR A 418 -38.06 -0.51 -13.90
CA TYR A 418 -37.64 0.87 -14.16
C TYR A 418 -36.70 0.91 -15.35
N GLN A 419 -36.96 1.82 -16.28
CA GLN A 419 -36.06 2.13 -17.38
C GLN A 419 -35.32 3.44 -17.05
N PRO A 420 -34.02 3.40 -16.71
CA PRO A 420 -33.24 4.59 -16.39
C PRO A 420 -32.52 5.18 -17.63
N TRP A 421 -32.34 6.50 -17.66
CA TRP A 421 -31.47 7.20 -18.63
C TRP A 421 -31.00 8.55 -18.09
N PHE A 422 -29.96 9.12 -18.69
CA PHE A 422 -29.42 10.44 -18.33
C PHE A 422 -30.01 11.58 -19.20
N LYS A 423 -30.29 12.72 -18.59
CA LYS A 423 -30.70 13.98 -19.27
C LYS A 423 -29.90 15.17 -18.74
N THR A 424 -29.81 16.25 -19.51
CA THR A 424 -29.12 17.49 -19.09
C THR A 424 -30.00 18.37 -18.20
N THR A 425 -31.31 18.19 -18.23
CA THR A 425 -32.25 18.84 -17.31
C THR A 425 -32.21 18.19 -15.95
N THR A 426 -32.24 18.98 -14.88
CA THR A 426 -32.26 18.49 -13.49
C THR A 426 -33.49 17.62 -13.24
N THR A 427 -33.27 16.32 -13.00
CA THR A 427 -34.32 15.32 -12.73
C THR A 427 -33.88 14.37 -11.62
N THR A 428 -34.79 13.55 -11.10
CA THR A 428 -34.45 12.46 -10.17
C THR A 428 -35.07 11.16 -10.66
N CYS A 429 -34.54 10.02 -10.20
CA CYS A 429 -35.19 8.73 -10.41
C CYS A 429 -36.05 8.39 -9.19
N LYS A 430 -37.34 8.16 -9.43
CA LYS A 430 -38.31 7.78 -8.42
C LYS A 430 -38.55 6.28 -8.50
N ILE A 431 -38.37 5.61 -7.38
CA ILE A 431 -38.59 4.19 -7.21
C ILE A 431 -39.73 4.05 -6.21
N ASP A 432 -40.79 3.38 -6.62
CA ASP A 432 -42.03 3.22 -5.86
C ASP A 432 -42.01 1.90 -5.10
N ALA A 433 -42.75 1.87 -3.99
CA ALA A 433 -42.84 0.74 -3.07
C ALA A 433 -43.33 -0.57 -3.69
N LEU A 434 -43.85 -0.57 -4.92
CA LEU A 434 -44.38 -1.74 -5.62
C LEU A 434 -43.40 -2.37 -6.62
N GLY A 435 -42.11 -2.01 -6.57
CA GLY A 435 -41.03 -2.58 -7.37
C GLY A 435 -40.71 -4.06 -7.06
N GLY A 436 -41.65 -4.99 -7.29
CA GLY A 436 -41.49 -6.44 -7.09
C GLY A 436 -42.78 -7.22 -7.39
N ASP A 437 -42.69 -8.54 -7.48
CA ASP A 437 -43.81 -9.45 -7.81
C ASP A 437 -45.08 -9.14 -6.99
N ARG A 438 -46.15 -8.72 -7.68
CA ARG A 438 -47.43 -8.33 -7.09
C ARG A 438 -48.13 -9.47 -6.34
N GLN A 439 -47.72 -10.72 -6.52
CA GLN A 439 -48.50 -11.86 -6.05
C GLN A 439 -48.08 -12.44 -4.69
N THR A 440 -46.95 -12.03 -4.08
CA THR A 440 -46.47 -12.67 -2.82
C THR A 440 -45.92 -11.74 -1.74
N SER A 441 -46.06 -10.41 -1.85
CA SER A 441 -45.42 -9.52 -0.86
C SER A 441 -46.20 -9.46 0.46
N ALA A 442 -45.79 -10.28 1.43
CA ALA A 442 -46.15 -10.11 2.84
C ALA A 442 -45.78 -8.68 3.33
N GLU A 443 -46.58 -8.12 4.23
CA GLU A 443 -46.28 -6.85 4.90
C GLU A 443 -44.84 -6.88 5.47
N GLY A 444 -44.00 -5.96 5.02
CA GLY A 444 -42.58 -5.89 5.43
C GLY A 444 -41.58 -6.60 4.51
N ALA A 445 -41.93 -7.02 3.29
CA ALA A 445 -40.93 -7.46 2.32
C ALA A 445 -40.00 -6.31 1.88
N TRP A 446 -38.75 -6.64 1.52
CA TRP A 446 -37.79 -5.69 0.93
C TRP A 446 -37.83 -5.79 -0.59
N PHE A 447 -38.08 -4.68 -1.27
CA PHE A 447 -38.10 -4.60 -2.73
C PHE A 447 -36.70 -4.36 -3.25
N VAL A 448 -36.19 -5.25 -4.10
CA VAL A 448 -34.86 -5.14 -4.70
C VAL A 448 -35.03 -4.73 -6.16
N THR A 449 -34.59 -3.53 -6.50
CA THR A 449 -34.56 -3.04 -7.88
C THR A 449 -33.12 -2.91 -8.36
N THR A 450 -32.88 -3.23 -9.63
CA THR A 450 -31.59 -3.04 -10.28
C THR A 450 -31.78 -2.11 -11.48
N LEU A 451 -31.13 -0.94 -11.43
CA LEU A 451 -31.11 0.03 -12.52
C LEU A 451 -29.81 -0.14 -13.30
N ASN A 452 -29.88 -0.48 -14.58
CA ASN A 452 -28.72 -0.48 -15.47
C ASN A 452 -28.84 0.70 -16.43
N VAL A 453 -27.92 1.65 -16.36
CA VAL A 453 -27.95 2.86 -17.20
C VAL A 453 -26.61 3.10 -17.89
N PRO A 454 -26.58 3.33 -19.22
CA PRO A 454 -25.36 3.74 -19.90
C PRO A 454 -24.84 5.07 -19.32
N ILE A 455 -23.54 5.14 -19.02
CA ILE A 455 -22.91 6.34 -18.46
C ILE A 455 -22.57 7.30 -19.62
N PRO A 456 -22.83 8.61 -19.49
CA PRO A 456 -22.41 9.58 -20.50
C PRO A 456 -20.90 9.53 -20.74
N ALA A 457 -20.49 9.52 -22.01
CA ALA A 457 -19.07 9.51 -22.38
C ALA A 457 -18.32 10.71 -21.77
N GLY A 458 -17.09 10.48 -21.30
CA GLY A 458 -16.27 11.51 -20.68
C GLY A 458 -16.68 11.89 -19.26
N THR A 459 -17.60 11.16 -18.61
CA THR A 459 -17.96 11.37 -17.19
C THR A 459 -16.71 11.28 -16.33
N THR A 460 -16.39 12.36 -15.61
CA THR A 460 -15.24 12.50 -14.70
C THR A 460 -15.62 12.25 -13.24
N THR A 461 -16.86 12.56 -12.86
CA THR A 461 -17.37 12.35 -11.50
C THR A 461 -18.78 11.78 -11.51
N LEU A 462 -19.05 10.93 -10.52
CA LEU A 462 -20.39 10.42 -10.20
C LEU A 462 -20.71 10.80 -8.77
N ASP A 463 -21.75 11.62 -8.59
CA ASP A 463 -22.29 11.97 -7.30
C ASP A 463 -23.63 11.26 -7.10
N PHE A 464 -23.82 10.70 -5.90
CA PHE A 464 -25.02 9.98 -5.52
C PHE A 464 -25.70 10.67 -4.35
N GLY A 465 -27.00 10.49 -4.22
CA GLY A 465 -27.70 10.93 -3.02
C GLY A 465 -29.12 10.40 -2.94
N PHE A 466 -29.66 10.49 -1.73
CA PHE A 466 -31.06 10.26 -1.44
C PHE A 466 -31.74 11.55 -1.07
N MET A 467 -32.98 11.68 -1.54
CA MET A 467 -33.83 12.82 -1.26
C MET A 467 -35.16 12.32 -0.67
N PRO A 468 -35.89 13.17 0.07
CA PRO A 468 -37.27 12.89 0.45
C PRO A 468 -38.12 12.45 -0.75
N SER A 469 -39.05 11.51 -0.52
CA SER A 469 -39.94 10.99 -1.55
C SER A 469 -41.40 10.98 -1.08
N TYR A 470 -42.34 11.29 -1.99
CA TYR A 470 -43.78 11.23 -1.77
C TYR A 470 -44.54 10.69 -3.01
N THR A 471 -45.61 9.93 -2.79
CA THR A 471 -46.79 9.90 -3.69
C THR A 471 -48.05 9.94 -2.84
N SER A 472 -48.97 10.81 -3.21
CA SER A 472 -50.27 11.01 -2.57
C SER A 472 -51.20 9.80 -2.67
N ALA A 473 -52.10 9.77 -1.69
CA ALA A 473 -53.44 9.20 -1.65
C ALA A 473 -53.65 7.71 -1.31
N ASN A 474 -52.77 6.76 -1.66
CA ASN A 474 -53.10 5.33 -1.47
C ASN A 474 -52.12 4.48 -0.65
N TYR A 475 -51.12 5.10 -0.01
CA TYR A 475 -50.14 4.37 0.80
C TYR A 475 -50.01 5.07 2.15
N GLY A 476 -50.72 4.55 3.16
CA GLY A 476 -50.56 4.97 4.55
C GLY A 476 -49.15 4.65 5.02
N ASP A 477 -48.49 5.64 5.65
CA ASP A 477 -47.30 5.49 6.49
C ASP A 477 -46.16 4.57 6.00
N VAL A 478 -45.94 4.45 4.68
CA VAL A 478 -44.79 3.67 4.19
C VAL A 478 -43.53 4.53 4.31
N GLU A 479 -42.82 4.35 5.43
CA GLU A 479 -41.52 4.97 5.72
C GLU A 479 -40.53 4.68 4.57
N CYS A 480 -39.79 5.70 4.11
CA CYS A 480 -38.70 5.50 3.13
C CYS A 480 -37.54 4.80 3.84
N LEU A 481 -37.46 3.48 3.69
CA LEU A 481 -36.45 2.63 4.30
C LEU A 481 -35.51 2.07 3.23
N ILE A 482 -34.21 2.12 3.47
CA ILE A 482 -33.18 1.65 2.55
C ILE A 482 -32.22 0.76 3.34
N ARG A 483 -31.95 -0.46 2.85
CA ARG A 483 -30.96 -1.36 3.46
C ARG A 483 -29.73 -1.61 2.60
N GLU A 484 -29.83 -1.40 1.29
CA GLU A 484 -28.74 -1.65 0.35
C GLU A 484 -28.78 -0.62 -0.76
N PHE A 485 -27.62 -0.02 -1.04
CA PHE A 485 -27.39 0.86 -2.17
C PHE A 485 -26.01 0.58 -2.77
N THR A 486 -25.96 -0.31 -3.75
CA THR A 486 -24.71 -0.79 -4.37
C THR A 486 -24.63 -0.30 -5.82
N PRO A 487 -24.10 0.91 -6.06
CA PRO A 487 -23.70 1.35 -7.39
C PRO A 487 -22.38 0.70 -7.81
N THR A 488 -22.40 -0.03 -8.92
CA THR A 488 -21.22 -0.66 -9.53
C THR A 488 -21.11 -0.21 -10.98
N ILE A 489 -19.90 0.07 -11.44
CA ILE A 489 -19.63 0.34 -12.85
C ILE A 489 -19.35 -0.99 -13.53
N LYS A 490 -20.13 -1.32 -14.54
CA LYS A 490 -19.90 -2.49 -15.39
C LYS A 490 -19.29 -2.04 -16.70
N ALA A 491 -18.19 -2.69 -17.08
CA ALA A 491 -17.64 -2.53 -18.41
C ALA A 491 -18.70 -2.95 -19.45
N GLY A 492 -18.82 -2.20 -20.53
CA GLY A 492 -19.71 -2.56 -21.63
C GLY A 492 -19.23 -3.78 -22.42
N ASP A 493 -20.04 -4.22 -23.38
CA ASP A 493 -19.74 -5.34 -24.33
C ASP A 493 -18.59 -5.01 -25.31
N ALA A 494 -17.88 -3.89 -25.11
CA ALA A 494 -16.69 -3.54 -25.86
C ALA A 494 -15.48 -3.77 -24.96
N ALA A 495 -14.50 -4.52 -25.48
CA ALA A 495 -13.30 -4.90 -24.76
C ALA A 495 -12.62 -3.67 -24.09
N ARG A 496 -12.68 -3.60 -22.76
CA ARG A 496 -11.99 -2.59 -21.95
C ARG A 496 -10.58 -3.07 -21.68
N SER A 497 -9.57 -2.26 -21.99
CA SER A 497 -8.19 -2.50 -21.54
C SER A 497 -8.15 -2.51 -20.01
N THR A 498 -7.86 -3.66 -19.41
CA THR A 498 -7.84 -3.84 -17.94
C THR A 498 -6.45 -4.07 -17.40
N GLY A 499 -5.41 -4.01 -18.22
CA GLY A 499 -4.08 -4.34 -17.73
C GLY A 499 -3.06 -4.38 -18.85
N ASP A 500 -1.81 -4.21 -18.48
CA ASP A 500 -0.69 -4.45 -19.37
C ASP A 500 0.19 -5.53 -18.78
N ASN A 501 0.48 -6.52 -19.60
CA ASN A 501 1.39 -7.60 -19.29
C ASN A 501 2.68 -7.38 -20.05
N TYR A 502 3.76 -7.30 -19.29
CA TYR A 502 5.08 -7.11 -19.84
C TYR A 502 5.87 -8.40 -19.70
N SER A 503 6.56 -8.77 -20.76
CA SER A 503 7.58 -9.79 -20.71
C SER A 503 8.85 -9.28 -21.36
N ILE A 504 9.96 -9.55 -20.70
CA ILE A 504 11.28 -9.33 -21.29
C ILE A 504 12.02 -10.66 -21.30
N VAL A 505 12.61 -10.99 -22.44
CA VAL A 505 13.44 -12.17 -22.61
C VAL A 505 14.84 -11.73 -23.02
N SER A 506 15.85 -12.20 -22.30
CA SER A 506 17.25 -12.04 -22.66
C SER A 506 17.73 -13.26 -23.43
N ASN A 507 18.44 -13.05 -24.54
CA ASN A 507 19.09 -14.15 -25.26
C ASN A 507 20.44 -14.55 -24.61
N LYS A 508 20.88 -13.87 -23.55
CA LYS A 508 22.18 -14.13 -22.90
C LYS A 508 22.22 -15.44 -22.11
N ASN A 509 21.06 -15.96 -21.70
CA ASN A 509 20.96 -17.18 -20.91
C ASN A 509 19.72 -17.99 -21.29
N VAL A 510 19.78 -19.32 -21.13
CA VAL A 510 18.69 -20.26 -21.46
C VAL A 510 18.07 -20.86 -20.19
N ARG A 511 18.14 -20.13 -19.05
CA ARG A 511 17.76 -20.61 -17.71
C ARG A 511 16.35 -20.15 -17.28
N GLU A 512 16.07 -20.13 -15.97
CA GLU A 512 14.74 -20.05 -15.36
C GLU A 512 13.94 -18.78 -15.71
N THR A 513 12.62 -18.88 -15.69
CA THR A 513 11.70 -17.75 -15.86
C THR A 513 11.19 -17.28 -14.50
N TYR A 514 11.16 -15.97 -14.28
CA TYR A 514 10.61 -15.34 -13.09
C TYR A 514 9.21 -14.77 -13.38
N ASP A 515 8.18 -15.44 -12.83
CA ASP A 515 6.76 -15.15 -13.08
C ASP A 515 5.99 -14.64 -11.83
N ASP A 516 6.70 -14.39 -10.73
CA ASP A 516 6.10 -13.97 -9.45
C ASP A 516 5.90 -12.45 -9.33
N PHE A 517 6.32 -11.66 -10.32
CA PHE A 517 6.16 -10.21 -10.27
C PHE A 517 4.75 -9.78 -10.68
N LYS A 518 3.87 -9.61 -9.69
CA LYS A 518 2.46 -9.23 -9.87
C LYS A 518 2.12 -7.96 -9.08
N PRO A 519 2.58 -6.78 -9.53
CA PRO A 519 2.33 -5.54 -8.81
C PRO A 519 0.83 -5.23 -8.76
N GLN A 520 0.33 -4.87 -7.58
CA GLN A 520 -1.08 -4.48 -7.43
C GLN A 520 -1.36 -3.09 -7.98
N LEU A 521 -0.37 -2.19 -8.00
CA LEU A 521 -0.48 -0.84 -8.55
C LEU A 521 0.06 -0.78 -9.97
N GLY A 522 -0.48 0.12 -10.79
CA GLY A 522 -0.10 0.20 -12.19
C GLY A 522 -0.50 1.46 -12.94
N GLU A 523 0.03 1.52 -14.16
CA GLU A 523 -0.32 2.51 -15.17
C GLU A 523 -1.37 1.90 -16.10
N PHE A 524 -2.63 2.13 -15.77
CA PHE A 524 -3.72 1.59 -16.58
C PHE A 524 -4.23 2.66 -17.54
N ALA A 525 -4.45 2.31 -18.81
CA ALA A 525 -4.91 3.25 -19.83
C ALA A 525 -6.39 3.66 -19.67
N ASN A 526 -7.15 2.94 -18.84
CA ASN A 526 -8.56 3.21 -18.60
C ASN A 526 -8.81 3.84 -17.23
N ASN A 527 -9.83 4.67 -17.21
CA ASN A 527 -10.01 5.68 -16.18
C ASN A 527 -11.16 5.26 -15.26
N GLY A 528 -10.89 5.03 -13.98
CA GLY A 528 -11.89 4.55 -13.02
C GLY A 528 -11.41 3.37 -12.16
N LEU A 529 -10.10 3.17 -12.04
CA LEU A 529 -9.51 2.02 -11.37
C LEU A 529 -8.96 2.42 -10.01
N SER A 530 -9.19 1.58 -9.00
CA SER A 530 -8.77 1.86 -7.62
C SER A 530 -7.25 1.79 -7.46
N ASN A 531 -6.58 0.96 -8.26
CA ASN A 531 -5.15 0.68 -8.16
C ASN A 531 -4.27 1.49 -9.12
N GLN A 532 -4.79 2.58 -9.66
CA GLN A 532 -4.08 3.43 -10.62
C GLN A 532 -3.19 4.46 -9.93
N ILE A 533 -2.05 4.75 -10.55
CA ILE A 533 -1.12 5.78 -10.09
C ILE A 533 -1.44 7.11 -10.77
N LEU A 534 -1.53 8.18 -9.96
CA LEU A 534 -1.92 9.50 -10.42
C LEU A 534 -0.89 10.55 -10.02
N ILE A 535 -0.66 11.54 -10.88
CA ILE A 535 0.12 12.73 -10.55
C ILE A 535 -0.80 13.93 -10.35
N ASN A 536 -0.51 14.76 -9.34
CA ASN A 536 -1.19 16.04 -9.16
C ASN A 536 -0.64 17.07 -10.15
N THR A 537 -1.50 17.64 -10.98
CA THR A 537 -1.16 18.75 -11.89
C THR A 537 -2.00 19.98 -11.55
N SER A 538 -1.65 21.14 -12.12
CA SER A 538 -2.44 22.37 -11.99
C SER A 538 -3.88 22.22 -12.50
N THR A 539 -4.10 21.29 -13.44
CA THR A 539 -5.41 20.98 -14.03
C THR A 539 -6.18 19.86 -13.30
N GLY A 540 -5.67 19.41 -12.14
CA GLY A 540 -6.21 18.28 -11.40
C GLY A 540 -5.33 17.03 -11.52
N ARG A 541 -5.86 15.88 -11.13
CA ARG A 541 -5.11 14.62 -11.19
C ARG A 541 -5.16 14.00 -12.57
N THR A 542 -4.02 13.53 -13.03
CA THR A 542 -3.89 12.87 -14.32
C THR A 542 -3.06 11.60 -14.19
N TYR A 543 -3.21 10.70 -15.15
CA TYR A 543 -2.45 9.46 -15.20
C TYR A 543 -0.98 9.72 -15.48
N THR A 544 -0.11 8.89 -14.93
CA THR A 544 1.30 8.89 -15.28
C THR A 544 1.48 8.56 -16.77
N GLN A 545 2.52 9.12 -17.38
CA GLN A 545 2.87 8.90 -18.77
C GLN A 545 4.12 8.03 -18.82
N ASP A 546 5.20 8.53 -19.40
CA ASP A 546 6.47 7.83 -19.43
C ASP A 546 7.29 8.08 -18.18
N TRP A 547 8.16 7.12 -17.91
CA TRP A 547 9.08 7.11 -16.78
C TRP A 547 10.51 7.01 -17.26
N TYR A 548 11.40 7.40 -16.37
CA TYR A 548 12.82 7.32 -16.60
C TYR A 548 13.59 7.16 -15.29
N ARG A 549 14.79 6.60 -15.39
CA ARG A 549 15.75 6.51 -14.29
C ARG A 549 16.69 7.71 -14.31
N ASP A 550 16.96 8.27 -13.15
CA ASP A 550 17.93 9.36 -13.02
C ASP A 550 19.31 8.94 -13.54
N GLY A 551 19.98 9.84 -14.24
CA GLY A 551 21.23 9.56 -14.95
C GLY A 551 21.10 8.72 -16.23
N LYS A 552 19.89 8.28 -16.63
CA LYS A 552 19.65 7.56 -17.89
C LYS A 552 18.80 8.38 -18.86
N SER A 553 19.16 8.34 -20.14
CA SER A 553 18.33 8.87 -21.23
C SER A 553 17.39 7.77 -21.71
N GLU A 554 16.21 7.69 -21.12
CA GLU A 554 15.16 6.76 -21.51
C GLU A 554 13.78 7.38 -21.29
N SER A 555 12.77 6.85 -21.97
CA SER A 555 11.36 7.20 -21.80
C SER A 555 10.57 5.93 -22.08
N LYS A 556 10.07 5.30 -21.02
CA LYS A 556 9.46 3.97 -21.05
C LYS A 556 8.32 3.89 -20.03
N ALA A 557 7.36 2.99 -20.24
CA ALA A 557 6.37 2.69 -19.21
C ALA A 557 7.04 2.16 -17.92
N LEU A 558 6.48 2.48 -16.76
CA LEU A 558 6.98 2.07 -15.45
C LEU A 558 7.14 0.56 -15.36
N PHE A 559 6.15 -0.19 -15.86
CA PHE A 559 6.17 -1.65 -15.88
C PHE A 559 7.31 -2.21 -16.74
N GLN A 560 7.62 -1.58 -17.87
CA GLN A 560 8.79 -1.97 -18.68
C GLN A 560 10.07 -1.75 -17.88
N ILE A 561 10.21 -0.60 -17.21
CA ILE A 561 11.40 -0.31 -16.38
C ILE A 561 11.48 -1.28 -15.21
N ALA A 562 10.37 -1.64 -14.58
CA ALA A 562 10.33 -2.58 -13.46
C ALA A 562 10.83 -3.96 -13.90
N VAL A 563 10.24 -4.56 -14.93
CA VAL A 563 10.65 -5.88 -15.45
C VAL A 563 12.11 -5.87 -15.90
N GLN A 564 12.55 -4.83 -16.62
CA GLN A 564 13.95 -4.63 -17.01
C GLN A 564 14.89 -4.58 -15.80
N SER A 565 14.48 -3.85 -14.76
CA SER A 565 15.27 -3.63 -13.55
C SER A 565 15.37 -4.89 -12.68
N ILE A 566 14.38 -5.80 -12.72
CA ILE A 566 14.49 -7.14 -12.13
C ILE A 566 15.45 -7.98 -12.95
N LEU A 567 15.22 -8.07 -14.27
CA LEU A 567 16.06 -8.87 -15.15
C LEU A 567 17.52 -8.45 -15.02
N ASN A 568 17.84 -7.16 -15.03
CA ASN A 568 19.23 -6.68 -14.90
C ASN A 568 19.94 -7.14 -13.62
N GLN A 569 19.22 -7.39 -12.53
CA GLN A 569 19.81 -7.93 -11.28
C GLN A 569 20.00 -9.45 -11.27
N TYR A 570 19.36 -10.17 -12.19
CA TYR A 570 19.38 -11.64 -12.27
C TYR A 570 19.81 -12.15 -13.66
N ARG A 571 20.24 -11.26 -14.55
CA ARG A 571 20.45 -11.57 -15.97
C ARG A 571 21.58 -12.56 -16.18
N THR A 572 22.61 -12.47 -15.35
CA THR A 572 23.74 -13.41 -15.30
C THR A 572 23.79 -14.04 -13.92
N PRO A 573 24.43 -15.22 -13.78
CA PRO A 573 24.68 -15.77 -12.45
C PRO A 573 25.47 -14.73 -11.64
N TYR A 574 25.00 -14.45 -10.43
CA TYR A 574 25.64 -13.51 -9.52
C TYR A 574 26.13 -14.24 -8.27
N ARG A 575 27.11 -13.65 -7.61
CA ARG A 575 27.70 -14.20 -6.40
C ARG A 575 26.92 -13.78 -5.17
N GLN A 576 26.72 -14.74 -4.27
CA GLN A 576 26.36 -14.50 -2.90
C GLN A 576 27.59 -14.77 -2.04
N PHE A 577 27.97 -13.80 -1.21
CA PHE A 577 29.14 -13.90 -0.34
C PHE A 577 28.67 -14.00 1.10
N SER A 578 29.29 -14.89 1.88
CA SER A 578 29.02 -15.00 3.32
C SER A 578 30.32 -15.21 4.10
N GLY A 579 30.36 -14.74 5.35
CA GLY A 579 31.48 -15.03 6.28
C GLY A 579 31.62 -14.02 7.41
N SER A 580 32.67 -14.17 8.21
CA SER A 580 32.97 -13.30 9.35
C SER A 580 33.87 -12.13 8.98
N ILE A 581 33.43 -10.90 9.25
CA ILE A 581 34.26 -9.69 9.12
C ILE A 581 34.44 -8.97 10.45
N TYR A 582 35.55 -8.26 10.59
CA TYR A 582 35.91 -7.46 11.76
C TYR A 582 36.10 -6.00 11.36
N GLY A 583 35.47 -5.07 12.09
CA GLY A 583 35.61 -3.64 11.83
C GLY A 583 34.33 -2.85 12.07
N GLU A 584 34.27 -1.61 11.57
CA GLU A 584 33.04 -0.82 11.60
C GLU A 584 32.18 -1.13 10.37
N PHE A 585 31.05 -1.80 10.61
CA PHE A 585 30.11 -2.19 9.56
C PHE A 585 28.85 -1.31 9.54
N ASP A 586 28.37 -1.02 8.33
CA ASP A 586 27.14 -0.28 8.09
C ASP A 586 26.22 -1.02 7.10
N PHE A 587 25.04 -1.44 7.56
CA PHE A 587 24.04 -2.13 6.75
C PHE A 587 23.50 -1.28 5.58
N GLY A 588 23.57 0.06 5.67
CA GLY A 588 23.11 0.97 4.61
C GLY A 588 24.11 1.14 3.46
N LYS A 589 25.34 0.63 3.59
CA LYS A 589 26.41 0.75 2.59
C LYS A 589 26.48 -0.45 1.65
N VAL A 590 27.21 -0.26 0.56
CA VAL A 590 27.54 -1.27 -0.44
C VAL A 590 29.06 -1.42 -0.46
N TYR A 591 29.53 -2.66 -0.54
CA TYR A 591 30.92 -3.01 -0.30
C TYR A 591 31.57 -3.55 -1.57
N GLU A 592 32.75 -3.05 -1.89
CA GLU A 592 33.67 -3.76 -2.77
C GLU A 592 34.44 -4.78 -1.94
N ILE A 593 34.54 -6.02 -2.41
CA ILE A 593 35.20 -7.08 -1.66
C ILE A 593 36.50 -7.42 -2.38
N GLU A 594 37.65 -7.08 -1.80
CA GLU A 594 38.71 -8.07 -1.64
C GLU A 594 38.83 -9.20 -2.66
N THR A 595 39.48 -9.04 -3.82
CA THR A 595 39.66 -10.11 -4.84
C THR A 595 38.40 -10.55 -5.60
N LEU A 596 37.22 -10.08 -5.20
CA LEU A 596 35.98 -10.23 -5.93
C LEU A 596 35.71 -8.95 -6.74
N ASN A 597 35.35 -9.12 -8.00
CA ASN A 597 34.89 -7.99 -8.81
C ASN A 597 33.43 -7.69 -8.47
N GLY A 598 33.07 -6.42 -8.45
CA GLY A 598 31.68 -5.96 -8.30
C GLY A 598 31.35 -5.38 -6.93
N TRP A 599 30.08 -5.03 -6.78
CA TRP A 599 29.56 -4.34 -5.60
C TRP A 599 28.59 -5.23 -4.84
N TYR A 600 28.75 -5.33 -3.53
CA TYR A 600 28.04 -6.28 -2.68
C TYR A 600 27.15 -5.56 -1.66
N MET A 601 25.88 -5.93 -1.63
CA MET A 601 24.86 -5.34 -0.78
C MET A 601 24.48 -6.31 0.36
N PRO A 602 24.48 -5.86 1.63
CA PRO A 602 23.98 -6.69 2.74
C PRO A 602 22.49 -6.95 2.70
N TYR A 603 22.13 -8.16 3.10
CA TYR A 603 20.72 -8.53 3.31
C TYR A 603 20.49 -9.32 4.60
N LYS A 604 21.51 -10.03 5.13
CA LYS A 604 21.50 -10.60 6.48
C LYS A 604 22.82 -10.28 7.18
N VAL A 605 22.74 -9.88 8.44
CA VAL A 605 23.92 -9.57 9.26
C VAL A 605 23.63 -9.91 10.71
N SER A 606 24.59 -10.51 11.42
CA SER A 606 24.58 -10.65 12.89
C SER A 606 25.84 -9.98 13.44
N SER A 607 25.67 -8.89 14.20
CA SER A 607 26.76 -8.02 14.66
C SER A 607 26.94 -8.10 16.16
N ASP A 608 28.11 -8.52 16.64
CA ASP A 608 28.53 -8.38 18.04
C ASP A 608 29.26 -7.04 18.23
N LEU A 609 28.62 -6.10 18.92
CA LEU A 609 29.14 -4.73 19.05
C LEU A 609 30.34 -4.62 20.00
N LYS A 610 30.56 -5.59 20.88
CA LYS A 610 31.73 -5.56 21.78
C LYS A 610 32.95 -6.12 21.08
N ALA A 611 32.77 -7.19 20.31
CA ALA A 611 33.85 -7.82 19.56
C ALA A 611 34.16 -7.11 18.23
N ASP A 612 33.33 -6.13 17.81
CA ASP A 612 33.37 -5.51 16.47
C ASP A 612 33.36 -6.57 15.35
N LEU A 613 32.61 -7.66 15.57
CA LEU A 613 32.53 -8.84 14.71
C LEU A 613 31.17 -8.93 14.05
N HIS A 614 31.16 -9.15 12.75
CA HIS A 614 29.93 -9.24 11.96
C HIS A 614 29.93 -10.52 11.12
N GLN A 615 28.92 -11.36 11.33
CA GLN A 615 28.57 -12.43 10.40
C GLN A 615 27.69 -11.84 9.31
N VAL A 616 28.14 -11.85 8.06
CA VAL A 616 27.48 -11.15 6.96
C VAL A 616 27.07 -12.09 5.84
N GLU A 617 25.96 -11.78 5.19
CA GLU A 617 25.59 -12.30 3.88
C GLU A 617 25.29 -11.14 2.93
N PHE A 618 25.92 -11.17 1.76
CA PHE A 618 25.82 -10.16 0.72
C PHE A 618 25.31 -10.74 -0.59
N PHE A 619 24.57 -9.93 -1.34
CA PHE A 619 24.31 -10.15 -2.76
C PHE A 619 25.20 -9.27 -3.62
N GLU A 620 25.81 -9.82 -4.66
CA GLU A 620 26.40 -9.03 -5.73
C GLU A 620 25.30 -8.26 -6.49
N LEU A 621 25.47 -6.94 -6.61
CA LEU A 621 24.66 -6.09 -7.46
C LEU A 621 25.21 -6.14 -8.88
N LEU A 622 24.36 -6.53 -9.81
CA LEU A 622 24.73 -6.59 -11.22
C LEU A 622 24.36 -5.27 -11.90
N ASN A 623 25.29 -4.70 -12.66
CA ASN A 623 24.96 -3.67 -13.64
C ASN A 623 24.99 -4.31 -15.03
N ASP A 624 23.84 -4.36 -15.72
CA ASP A 624 23.82 -4.68 -17.15
C ASP A 624 23.07 -3.60 -17.91
N ASP A 625 23.83 -2.79 -18.64
CA ASP A 625 23.35 -1.73 -19.52
C ASP A 625 23.14 -2.24 -20.96
N ASP A 626 23.56 -3.46 -21.28
CA ASP A 626 23.35 -4.08 -22.59
C ASP A 626 21.94 -4.69 -22.70
N VAL A 627 21.00 -3.78 -22.92
CA VAL A 627 19.59 -4.07 -23.24
C VAL A 627 19.38 -4.37 -24.73
N SER A 628 20.42 -4.34 -25.56
CA SER A 628 20.28 -4.48 -27.03
C SER A 628 19.81 -5.87 -27.44
N SER A 629 20.14 -6.89 -26.65
CA SER A 629 19.73 -8.28 -26.84
C SER A 629 18.31 -8.60 -26.36
N ASP A 630 17.65 -7.63 -25.71
CA ASP A 630 16.37 -7.86 -25.05
C ASP A 630 15.21 -7.85 -26.03
N LYS A 631 14.43 -8.91 -26.00
CA LYS A 631 13.15 -8.97 -26.70
C LYS A 631 12.06 -8.58 -25.71
N TYR A 632 11.49 -7.40 -25.93
CA TYR A 632 10.34 -6.94 -25.16
C TYR A 632 9.05 -7.43 -25.82
N THR A 633 8.08 -7.80 -25.01
CA THR A 633 6.72 -8.06 -25.47
C THR A 633 5.74 -7.43 -24.51
N ARG A 634 4.78 -6.68 -25.07
CA ARG A 634 3.68 -6.08 -24.34
C ARG A 634 2.39 -6.70 -24.83
N PHE A 635 1.63 -7.26 -23.91
CA PHE A 635 0.27 -7.69 -24.14
C PHE A 635 -0.67 -6.76 -23.39
N VAL A 636 -1.71 -6.26 -24.06
CA VAL A 636 -2.81 -5.56 -23.39
C VAL A 636 -3.86 -6.61 -23.03
N ASN A 637 -4.26 -6.64 -21.77
CA ASN A 637 -5.39 -7.44 -21.31
C ASN A 637 -6.68 -6.68 -21.61
N TYR A 638 -7.63 -7.34 -22.25
CA TYR A 638 -8.97 -6.82 -22.49
C TYR A 638 -9.99 -7.67 -21.74
N LYS A 639 -10.93 -7.02 -21.05
CA LYS A 639 -12.13 -7.69 -20.53
C LYS A 639 -13.34 -7.24 -21.33
N ASP A 640 -14.13 -8.22 -21.76
CA ASP A 640 -15.43 -8.05 -22.40
C ASP A 640 -16.45 -8.91 -21.65
N GLY A 641 -17.23 -8.26 -20.78
CA GLY A 641 -18.12 -8.95 -19.84
C GLY A 641 -17.39 -10.03 -19.02
N ASP A 642 -17.67 -11.30 -19.34
CA ASP A 642 -17.14 -12.48 -18.64
C ASP A 642 -15.80 -13.00 -19.20
N TYR A 643 -15.29 -12.47 -20.31
CA TYR A 643 -14.10 -12.99 -20.98
C TYR A 643 -12.90 -12.05 -20.86
N THR A 644 -11.74 -12.61 -20.53
CA THR A 644 -10.44 -11.92 -20.60
C THR A 644 -9.68 -12.41 -21.81
N THR A 645 -9.29 -11.50 -22.71
CA THR A 645 -8.43 -11.79 -23.87
C THR A 645 -7.13 -10.99 -23.79
N ARG A 646 -6.06 -11.48 -24.42
CA ARG A 646 -4.76 -10.80 -24.49
C ARG A 646 -4.44 -10.48 -25.94
N SER A 647 -4.09 -9.24 -26.24
CA SER A 647 -3.64 -8.84 -27.58
C SER A 647 -2.19 -8.35 -27.52
N ASN A 648 -1.34 -8.83 -28.45
CA ASN A 648 0.04 -8.37 -28.56
C ASN A 648 0.08 -7.00 -29.23
N VAL A 649 0.69 -6.01 -28.59
CA VAL A 649 0.78 -4.63 -29.12
C VAL A 649 1.89 -4.51 -30.18
N LEU A 650 2.79 -5.49 -30.31
CA LEU A 650 3.98 -5.41 -31.17
C LEU A 650 3.85 -5.97 -32.58
N ALA A 651 2.65 -6.00 -33.16
CA ALA A 651 2.50 -6.31 -34.58
C ALA A 651 2.74 -5.10 -35.52
N GLY A 652 3.18 -3.94 -35.00
CA GLY A 652 3.05 -2.65 -35.70
C GLY A 652 4.32 -1.88 -36.09
N THR A 653 5.53 -2.27 -35.69
CA THR A 653 6.75 -1.51 -36.03
C THR A 653 7.93 -2.42 -36.30
N GLY A 654 8.19 -2.67 -37.60
CA GLY A 654 9.39 -3.35 -38.08
C GLY A 654 9.06 -4.43 -39.11
N GLN A 655 9.52 -4.22 -40.34
CA GLN A 655 9.42 -5.11 -41.49
C GLN A 655 9.60 -6.59 -41.13
N ASP A 656 8.61 -7.43 -41.47
CA ASP A 656 8.86 -8.72 -42.12
C ASP A 656 7.57 -9.26 -42.76
N GLY A 657 7.73 -9.81 -43.96
CA GLY A 657 6.64 -10.10 -44.89
C GLY A 657 5.67 -11.20 -44.44
N GLY A 658 4.41 -11.00 -44.85
CA GLY A 658 3.42 -12.03 -45.17
C GLY A 658 3.37 -13.30 -44.31
N GLY A 659 2.56 -13.29 -43.26
CA GLY A 659 2.07 -14.51 -42.59
C GLY A 659 0.60 -14.39 -42.22
N ARG A 660 -0.27 -15.13 -42.92
CA ARG A 660 -1.72 -15.22 -42.65
C ARG A 660 -1.99 -15.72 -41.21
N PRO A 661 -3.07 -15.26 -40.54
CA PRO A 661 -3.48 -15.83 -39.26
C PRO A 661 -4.05 -17.24 -39.45
N SER A 662 -3.51 -18.21 -38.72
CA SER A 662 -4.01 -19.59 -38.66
C SER A 662 -5.33 -19.65 -37.89
N ARG A 663 -6.40 -20.14 -38.54
CA ARG A 663 -7.67 -20.52 -37.91
C ARG A 663 -7.42 -21.61 -36.85
N GLY A 664 -7.81 -21.34 -35.61
CA GLY A 664 -7.88 -22.33 -34.55
C GLY A 664 -8.99 -23.36 -34.80
N THR A 665 -8.60 -24.62 -34.73
CA THR A 665 -9.45 -25.80 -34.83
C THR A 665 -10.28 -25.96 -33.55
N ARG A 666 -11.60 -26.11 -33.72
CA ARG A 666 -12.55 -26.54 -32.69
C ARG A 666 -12.26 -28.00 -32.33
N LEU A 667 -12.08 -28.32 -31.04
CA LEU A 667 -12.29 -29.66 -30.52
C LEU A 667 -13.52 -29.64 -29.62
N THR A 668 -14.35 -30.65 -29.86
CA THR A 668 -15.67 -30.98 -29.31
C THR A 668 -15.75 -31.02 -27.80
#